data_AF-A0AAV7ALV7-F1
#
_entry.id   AF-A0AAV7ALV7-F1
#
_cell.length_a   1.000
_cell.length_b   1.000
_cell.length_c   1.000
_cell.angle_alpha   90.00
_cell.angle_beta   90.00
_cell.angle_gamma   90.00
#
_symmetry.space_group_name_H-M   'P 1'
#
loop_
_entity.id
_entity.type
_entity.pdbx_description
1 polymer ?
#
loop_
_entity_poly.entity_id
_entity_poly.type
_entity_poly.pdbx_seq_one_letter_code
_entity_poly.pdbx_strand_id
1 'polypeptide(L)'
;LTTFNVYISWIYSYFFAFQAKQGEFSTVLKGSVLRLLLDAGFLFLLRFSIDDPIDNVISAAVAALYSLLVSEEDEEYLDKTFSWYQGTKVFPFIPNQEEEEDEEDEDEMEKGISKTTGKADKRRNKEEKKADPDVARYDAIKGLLKTKIHHRLRYILEVVRPPASVVLQIFDILTRVARHSAAACSQLLDCPRLMETVVREFLPIQWTLPMETDELGPSSLHGVPCAAAMKFLRVLASSGRHASARLLNTFDMRSRLSRFVVQEPQDLPLLKGEAERLSTETFRLWAVAAGYGQACDIYRDLYSVLVGILQSFPALITSCKGNPSQATFSMQRAAAVVTLLSHVTQTAGCTAELEAQLHSTPIDTEPQLPPPPVSWADITGLLPLVEGCLRRCLTEVSKPDVWDLLQPLTTTSINYLASYYKAAGRQPSLDTVLCNEEVERLTERMLLPLLRHTAVQSMWDSLRSCSAVANPLSCSSVPESVSSLVTLSCEGGKPPLSLAGQRSPYPFLTAVLNLICNISNIHKGLVSKFSFILEYKGLQNYLLRMSECPTPPVTPSSSWLLRHEYHFQYFVLSLLYKVVTMYPEYSQHASVCHSVSITLLSRLLPGSEHLAHKIISSFIFNPTFMPEGSSGGPQAADLSDRLHITCDAKQGPPSSVAASSISPSRGALLEEAFRDLPTIRTCYLTHFAHMNQALNHSRAVYQEKTCFVQSALLPEAKGPILPSDWSFLPLINLYNKVANAETKGNVVNTLPPDLVNTVTRNLQWIFLLETWRPSSLQSIPTAAKLARLACVFLTGSDLFLEGPVHAYTAALTVFYCQPNFMDSLKLDVPLPGLASFYDFYMDLLEQFEGVSFGDPLFGTFVLLPLQRRFSVQLRQALFGEHVSSLRSLSVPLKEFPIPLTLYTSPAEDNLNLLRLYFRTLVTGALRQTWCPVLYVVAVSHVNSFIFSQERVAEEVDAARKNMLRKTYLLVEEALKSHLLYYKQLSINSAMGFELYDALPPLREKYLKAVMEQQQQAKEAT
;
A
#
# COMPACT_ATOMS: atom_id res chain seq x y z
N LEU A 1 -43.98 -35.82 2.72
CA LEU A 1 -42.76 -36.53 3.18
C LEU A 1 -41.53 -36.12 2.37
N THR A 2 -41.54 -36.15 1.03
CA THR A 2 -40.46 -35.63 0.18
C THR A 2 -40.18 -34.13 0.37
N THR A 3 -41.22 -33.29 0.46
CA THR A 3 -41.08 -31.84 0.76
C THR A 3 -40.53 -31.57 2.17
N PHE A 4 -40.77 -32.48 3.12
CA PHE A 4 -40.31 -32.37 4.50
C PHE A 4 -38.82 -32.72 4.63
N ASN A 5 -38.34 -33.72 3.86
CA ASN A 5 -36.91 -34.05 3.77
C ASN A 5 -36.10 -32.95 3.07
N VAL A 6 -36.66 -32.30 2.05
CA VAL A 6 -36.01 -31.15 1.39
C VAL A 6 -35.91 -29.98 2.35
N TYR A 7 -36.97 -29.67 3.11
CA TYR A 7 -36.97 -28.59 4.11
C TYR A 7 -35.94 -28.79 5.23
N ILE A 8 -35.85 -30.02 5.75
CA ILE A 8 -34.82 -30.40 6.72
C ILE A 8 -33.41 -30.22 6.11
N SER A 9 -33.20 -30.64 4.85
CA SER A 9 -31.93 -30.45 4.14
C SER A 9 -31.54 -28.98 3.99
N TRP A 10 -32.50 -28.07 3.77
CA TRP A 10 -32.24 -26.63 3.64
C TRP A 10 -31.97 -25.93 4.97
N ILE A 11 -32.67 -26.33 6.04
CA ILE A 11 -32.37 -25.87 7.41
C ILE A 11 -30.96 -26.32 7.82
N TYR A 12 -30.60 -27.57 7.52
CA TYR A 12 -29.23 -28.04 7.70
C TYR A 12 -28.25 -27.27 6.82
N SER A 13 -28.60 -26.91 5.59
CA SER A 13 -27.71 -26.12 4.71
C SER A 13 -27.48 -24.71 5.26
N TYR A 14 -28.50 -24.06 5.82
CA TYR A 14 -28.36 -22.78 6.51
C TYR A 14 -27.44 -22.90 7.74
N PHE A 15 -27.73 -23.85 8.62
CA PHE A 15 -26.96 -24.07 9.84
C PHE A 15 -25.51 -24.46 9.51
N PHE A 16 -25.32 -25.30 8.51
CA PHE A 16 -24.01 -25.75 8.05
C PHE A 16 -23.21 -24.62 7.41
N ALA A 17 -23.81 -23.78 6.56
CA ALA A 17 -23.14 -22.61 5.99
C ALA A 17 -22.78 -21.57 7.06
N PHE A 18 -23.66 -21.38 8.04
CA PHE A 18 -23.43 -20.49 9.18
C PHE A 18 -22.29 -20.98 10.07
N GLN A 19 -22.31 -22.26 10.48
CA GLN A 19 -21.26 -22.87 11.29
C GLN A 19 -19.91 -22.95 10.57
N ALA A 20 -19.92 -23.18 9.25
CA ALA A 20 -18.71 -23.11 8.44
C ALA A 20 -18.13 -21.70 8.45
N LYS A 21 -18.94 -20.69 8.21
CA LYS A 21 -18.47 -19.31 8.24
C LYS A 21 -17.85 -18.92 9.59
N GLN A 22 -18.46 -19.34 10.71
CA GLN A 22 -17.94 -19.12 12.06
C GLN A 22 -16.65 -19.90 12.38
N GLY A 23 -16.16 -20.75 11.47
CA GLY A 23 -14.92 -21.49 11.65
C GLY A 23 -15.02 -22.64 12.64
N GLU A 24 -16.24 -23.08 13.02
CA GLU A 24 -16.43 -24.18 13.97
C GLU A 24 -15.82 -25.49 13.43
N PHE A 25 -15.80 -25.65 12.11
CA PHE A 25 -15.22 -26.82 11.44
C PHE A 25 -13.70 -26.75 11.25
N SER A 26 -13.08 -25.57 11.38
CA SER A 26 -11.63 -25.39 11.20
C SER A 26 -10.78 -26.21 12.19
N THR A 27 -11.34 -26.55 13.35
CA THR A 27 -10.68 -27.39 14.37
C THR A 27 -10.82 -28.89 14.11
N VAL A 28 -11.81 -29.29 13.29
CA VAL A 28 -12.23 -30.69 13.08
C VAL A 28 -11.87 -31.21 11.69
N LEU A 29 -11.90 -30.35 10.66
CA LEU A 29 -11.69 -30.70 9.27
C LEU A 29 -10.44 -30.02 8.69
N LYS A 30 -9.66 -30.77 7.90
CA LYS A 30 -8.53 -30.21 7.13
C LYS A 30 -9.06 -29.60 5.83
N GLY A 31 -9.14 -28.27 5.76
CA GLY A 31 -9.54 -27.50 4.58
C GLY A 31 -10.78 -26.63 4.83
N SER A 32 -10.97 -25.58 4.01
CA SER A 32 -12.15 -24.72 4.10
C SER A 32 -13.38 -25.44 3.53
N VAL A 33 -14.36 -25.71 4.39
CA VAL A 33 -15.67 -26.27 3.99
C VAL A 33 -16.40 -25.30 3.05
N LEU A 34 -16.26 -24.00 3.29
CA LEU A 34 -16.85 -22.95 2.48
C LEU A 34 -16.35 -22.98 1.03
N ARG A 35 -15.04 -23.19 0.82
CA ARG A 35 -14.44 -23.32 -0.52
C ARG A 35 -15.01 -24.54 -1.26
N LEU A 36 -15.12 -25.68 -0.59
CA LEU A 36 -15.70 -26.90 -1.18
C LEU A 36 -17.17 -26.70 -1.59
N LEU A 37 -17.97 -26.00 -0.78
CA LEU A 37 -19.36 -25.68 -1.11
C LEU A 37 -19.47 -24.78 -2.35
N LEU A 38 -18.62 -23.76 -2.45
CA LEU A 38 -18.58 -22.86 -3.61
C LEU A 38 -18.11 -23.60 -4.87
N ASP A 39 -17.09 -24.45 -4.77
CA ASP A 39 -16.60 -25.26 -5.88
C ASP A 39 -17.65 -26.27 -6.39
N ALA A 40 -18.49 -26.78 -5.48
CA ALA A 40 -19.63 -27.65 -5.81
C ALA A 40 -20.83 -26.90 -6.45
N GLY A 41 -20.75 -25.57 -6.62
CA GLY A 41 -21.80 -24.77 -7.24
C GLY A 41 -22.99 -24.46 -6.32
N PHE A 42 -22.81 -24.52 -4.99
CA PHE A 42 -23.86 -24.24 -4.01
C PHE A 42 -24.52 -22.85 -4.20
N LEU A 43 -23.74 -21.85 -4.65
CA LEU A 43 -24.24 -20.51 -4.96
C LEU A 43 -25.36 -20.51 -6.01
N PHE A 44 -25.21 -21.32 -7.07
CA PHE A 44 -26.22 -21.42 -8.13
C PHE A 44 -27.42 -22.25 -7.68
N LEU A 45 -27.19 -23.29 -6.86
CA LEU A 45 -28.25 -24.06 -6.23
C LEU A 45 -29.18 -23.15 -5.41
N LEU A 46 -28.61 -22.30 -4.55
CA LEU A 46 -29.37 -21.29 -3.78
C LEU A 46 -30.12 -20.34 -4.70
N ARG A 47 -29.46 -19.86 -5.77
CA ARG A 47 -30.09 -19.00 -6.77
C ARG A 47 -31.29 -19.66 -7.43
N PHE A 48 -31.24 -20.95 -7.76
CA PHE A 48 -32.37 -21.69 -8.33
C PHE A 48 -33.50 -21.90 -7.31
N SER A 49 -33.16 -22.20 -6.06
CA SER A 49 -34.16 -22.41 -4.99
C SER A 49 -34.96 -21.15 -4.65
N ILE A 50 -34.43 -19.97 -4.94
CA ILE A 50 -35.16 -18.70 -4.78
C ILE A 50 -36.34 -18.57 -5.77
N ASP A 51 -36.33 -19.31 -6.89
CA ASP A 51 -37.44 -19.32 -7.86
C ASP A 51 -38.54 -20.34 -7.50
N ASP A 52 -38.39 -21.08 -6.40
CA ASP A 52 -39.37 -22.10 -5.99
C ASP A 52 -40.71 -21.45 -5.62
N PRO A 53 -41.86 -22.04 -5.97
CA PRO A 53 -43.18 -21.50 -5.61
C PRO A 53 -43.50 -21.57 -4.10
N ILE A 54 -42.72 -22.29 -3.29
CA ILE A 54 -42.99 -22.50 -1.86
C ILE A 54 -42.25 -21.44 -1.01
N ASP A 55 -43.02 -20.60 -0.29
CA ASP A 55 -42.49 -19.51 0.57
C ASP A 55 -41.43 -19.97 1.58
N ASN A 56 -41.60 -21.16 2.14
CA ASN A 56 -40.66 -21.77 3.09
C ASN A 56 -39.31 -22.10 2.45
N VAL A 57 -39.30 -22.53 1.17
CA VAL A 57 -38.07 -22.82 0.41
C VAL A 57 -37.37 -21.51 0.07
N ILE A 58 -38.12 -20.49 -0.36
CA ILE A 58 -37.59 -19.14 -0.61
C ILE A 58 -36.94 -18.60 0.67
N SER A 59 -37.64 -18.68 1.82
CA SER A 59 -37.16 -18.18 3.10
C SER A 59 -35.86 -18.86 3.53
N ALA A 60 -35.78 -20.19 3.42
CA ALA A 60 -34.57 -20.93 3.74
C ALA A 60 -33.42 -20.64 2.76
N ALA A 61 -33.71 -20.48 1.46
CA ALA A 61 -32.71 -20.15 0.46
C ALA A 61 -32.15 -18.74 0.65
N VAL A 62 -33.00 -17.75 0.98
CA VAL A 62 -32.56 -16.38 1.33
C VAL A 62 -31.73 -16.39 2.61
N ALA A 63 -32.15 -17.14 3.64
CA ALA A 63 -31.39 -17.25 4.88
C ALA A 63 -30.01 -17.88 4.66
N ALA A 64 -29.91 -18.91 3.82
CA ALA A 64 -28.63 -19.53 3.46
C ALA A 64 -27.75 -18.63 2.58
N LEU A 65 -28.35 -17.84 1.68
CA LEU A 65 -27.64 -16.83 0.90
C LEU A 65 -27.13 -15.68 1.79
N TYR A 66 -27.92 -15.29 2.78
CA TYR A 66 -27.59 -14.30 3.79
C TYR A 66 -26.38 -14.75 4.62
N SER A 67 -26.43 -15.96 5.20
CA SER A 67 -25.32 -16.48 6.00
C SER A 67 -24.04 -16.61 5.16
N LEU A 68 -24.15 -16.99 3.88
CA LEU A 68 -23.01 -17.05 2.97
C LEU A 68 -22.39 -15.67 2.71
N LEU A 69 -23.18 -14.68 2.30
CA LEU A 69 -22.67 -13.40 1.77
C LEU A 69 -22.43 -12.31 2.82
N VAL A 70 -23.23 -12.26 3.88
CA VAL A 70 -23.30 -11.12 4.81
C VAL A 70 -22.63 -11.46 6.14
N SER A 71 -21.81 -10.55 6.64
CA SER A 71 -21.33 -10.56 8.02
C SER A 71 -21.93 -9.35 8.75
N GLU A 72 -22.77 -9.59 9.76
CA GLU A 72 -23.41 -8.53 10.54
C GLU A 72 -22.38 -7.68 11.29
N GLU A 73 -21.35 -8.34 11.84
CA GLU A 73 -20.31 -7.69 12.63
C GLU A 73 -19.49 -6.73 11.76
N ASP A 74 -19.14 -7.13 10.53
CA ASP A 74 -18.43 -6.26 9.58
C ASP A 74 -19.19 -4.95 9.34
N GLU A 75 -20.51 -5.03 9.13
CA GLU A 75 -21.37 -3.88 8.91
C GLU A 75 -21.58 -3.03 10.18
N GLU A 76 -21.62 -3.62 11.38
CA GLU A 76 -21.67 -2.89 12.65
C GLU A 76 -20.39 -2.07 12.87
N TYR A 77 -19.23 -2.66 12.59
CA TYR A 77 -17.95 -1.97 12.71
C TYR A 77 -17.80 -0.83 11.68
N LEU A 78 -18.26 -1.02 10.45
CA LEU A 78 -18.33 0.07 9.46
C LEU A 78 -19.20 1.24 9.97
N ASP A 79 -20.36 0.94 10.56
CA ASP A 79 -21.25 1.95 11.14
C ASP A 79 -20.63 2.68 12.34
N LYS A 80 -19.84 1.99 13.17
CA LYS A 80 -19.06 2.62 14.25
C LYS A 80 -17.99 3.56 13.70
N THR A 81 -17.26 3.13 12.66
CA THR A 81 -16.20 3.94 12.04
C THR A 81 -16.70 5.15 11.26
N PHE A 82 -18.00 5.22 10.92
CA PHE A 82 -18.59 6.39 10.27
C PHE A 82 -18.28 7.71 11.01
N SER A 83 -18.16 7.64 12.34
CA SER A 83 -17.86 8.77 13.23
C SER A 83 -16.39 9.23 13.21
N TRP A 84 -15.49 8.42 12.64
CA TRP A 84 -14.05 8.67 12.63
C TRP A 84 -13.67 9.68 11.54
N TYR A 85 -12.43 10.20 11.62
CA TYR A 85 -11.90 11.07 10.57
C TYR A 85 -11.89 10.35 9.22
N GLN A 86 -12.61 10.92 8.23
CA GLN A 86 -12.81 10.34 6.89
C GLN A 86 -13.43 8.92 6.89
N GLY A 87 -14.11 8.52 7.98
CA GLY A 87 -14.72 7.20 8.12
C GLY A 87 -15.97 6.94 7.27
N THR A 88 -16.52 7.99 6.65
CA THR A 88 -17.62 7.86 5.67
C THR A 88 -17.17 7.19 4.37
N LYS A 89 -15.86 7.08 4.13
CA LYS A 89 -15.26 6.57 2.90
C LYS A 89 -14.71 5.16 3.12
N VAL A 90 -15.18 4.22 2.31
CA VAL A 90 -14.91 2.79 2.48
C VAL A 90 -14.36 2.21 1.19
N PHE A 91 -13.47 1.22 1.29
CA PHE A 91 -12.98 0.47 0.14
C PHE A 91 -14.07 -0.47 -0.42
N PRO A 92 -14.15 -0.64 -1.74
CA PRO A 92 -15.05 -1.61 -2.35
C PRO A 92 -14.65 -3.04 -1.94
N PHE A 93 -15.63 -3.89 -1.70
CA PHE A 93 -15.43 -5.28 -1.28
C PHE A 93 -15.20 -6.19 -2.50
N ILE A 94 -14.13 -5.93 -3.24
CA ILE A 94 -13.71 -6.68 -4.45
C ILE A 94 -12.58 -7.64 -4.10
N PRO A 95 -12.62 -8.91 -4.53
CA PRO A 95 -11.51 -9.85 -4.39
C PRO A 95 -10.20 -9.32 -4.99
N ASN A 96 -9.07 -9.50 -4.31
CA ASN A 96 -7.76 -9.24 -4.90
C ASN A 96 -7.52 -10.30 -5.99
N GLN A 97 -7.33 -9.87 -7.24
CA GLN A 97 -6.92 -10.74 -8.34
C GLN A 97 -5.49 -11.22 -8.05
N GLU A 98 -5.28 -12.53 -7.86
CA GLU A 98 -3.96 -13.12 -8.09
C GLU A 98 -3.75 -13.14 -9.60
N GLU A 99 -2.62 -12.62 -10.06
CA GLU A 99 -2.28 -12.35 -11.45
C GLU A 99 -2.42 -13.62 -12.33
N GLU A 100 -3.52 -13.72 -13.07
CA GLU A 100 -3.59 -14.32 -14.41
C GLU A 100 -3.88 -13.21 -15.45
N GLU A 101 -3.46 -11.97 -15.18
CA GLU A 101 -3.54 -10.85 -16.14
C GLU A 101 -2.19 -10.60 -16.87
N ASP A 102 -1.10 -11.28 -16.48
CA ASP A 102 0.25 -10.97 -16.97
C ASP A 102 0.57 -11.48 -18.39
N GLU A 103 -0.22 -12.40 -18.98
CA GLU A 103 0.03 -12.86 -20.36
C GLU A 103 -0.76 -12.11 -21.44
N GLU A 104 -1.78 -11.30 -21.09
CA GLU A 104 -2.65 -10.66 -22.11
C GLU A 104 -2.56 -9.12 -22.16
N ASP A 105 -2.07 -8.45 -21.11
CA ASP A 105 -1.90 -6.99 -21.13
C ASP A 105 -0.67 -6.54 -21.95
N GLU A 106 0.28 -7.45 -22.27
CA GLU A 106 1.41 -7.19 -23.18
C GLU A 106 0.96 -7.06 -24.65
N ASP A 107 0.01 -7.88 -25.09
CA ASP A 107 -0.54 -7.86 -26.47
C ASP A 107 -1.37 -6.58 -26.77
N GLU A 108 -1.93 -5.91 -25.75
CA GLU A 108 -2.76 -4.72 -25.97
C GLU A 108 -1.96 -3.40 -26.01
N MET A 109 -0.68 -3.39 -25.62
CA MET A 109 0.23 -2.24 -25.82
C MET A 109 0.78 -2.13 -27.25
N GLU A 110 0.63 -3.18 -28.06
CA GLU A 110 1.03 -3.22 -29.48
C GLU A 110 0.12 -2.37 -30.39
N LYS A 111 -1.16 -2.17 -30.03
CA LYS A 111 -2.12 -1.45 -30.89
C LYS A 111 -2.41 -0.05 -30.34
N GLY A 112 -1.54 0.89 -30.69
CA GLY A 112 -1.64 2.32 -30.36
C GLY A 112 -2.92 2.99 -30.89
N ILE A 113 -4.03 2.88 -30.15
CA ILE A 113 -5.22 3.72 -30.33
C ILE A 113 -5.51 4.46 -29.02
N SER A 114 -5.12 5.73 -29.00
CA SER A 114 -5.50 6.70 -27.98
C SER A 114 -7.00 7.03 -28.07
N LYS A 115 -7.85 6.26 -27.37
CA LYS A 115 -9.18 6.73 -26.91
C LYS A 115 -9.48 6.14 -25.53
N THR A 116 -9.41 7.00 -24.52
CA THR A 116 -9.64 6.74 -23.09
C THR A 116 -11.06 6.29 -22.73
N THR A 117 -11.97 6.20 -23.69
CA THR A 117 -13.35 5.71 -23.50
C THR A 117 -13.56 4.24 -23.91
N GLY A 118 -12.61 3.58 -24.58
CA GLY A 118 -12.78 2.22 -25.13
C GLY A 118 -12.25 1.06 -24.28
N LYS A 119 -11.38 1.30 -23.29
CA LYS A 119 -10.78 0.22 -22.46
C LYS A 119 -11.80 -0.43 -21.51
N ALA A 120 -12.72 0.34 -20.94
CA ALA A 120 -13.77 -0.18 -20.06
C ALA A 120 -14.80 -1.04 -20.82
N ASP A 121 -15.17 -0.64 -22.04
CA ASP A 121 -16.11 -1.39 -22.87
C ASP A 121 -15.50 -2.67 -23.47
N LYS A 122 -14.20 -2.68 -23.78
CA LYS A 122 -13.50 -3.91 -24.21
C LYS A 122 -13.32 -4.92 -23.08
N ARG A 123 -12.94 -4.50 -21.86
CA ARG A 123 -12.88 -5.38 -20.68
C ARG A 123 -14.26 -5.95 -20.34
N ARG A 124 -15.33 -5.13 -20.37
CA ARG A 124 -16.73 -5.60 -20.24
C ARG A 124 -17.09 -6.66 -21.28
N ASN A 125 -16.76 -6.45 -22.56
CA ASN A 125 -17.08 -7.40 -23.63
C ASN A 125 -16.27 -8.71 -23.56
N LYS A 126 -15.05 -8.71 -23.02
CA LYS A 126 -14.23 -9.93 -22.84
C LYS A 126 -14.70 -10.74 -21.62
N GLU A 127 -15.14 -10.06 -20.56
CA GLU A 127 -15.71 -10.67 -19.35
C GLU A 127 -17.13 -11.23 -19.56
N GLU A 128 -17.97 -10.60 -20.39
CA GLU A 128 -19.29 -11.12 -20.73
C GLU A 128 -19.26 -12.52 -21.38
N LYS A 129 -18.13 -12.85 -22.05
CA LYS A 129 -17.90 -14.15 -22.69
C LYS A 129 -17.47 -15.27 -21.73
N LYS A 130 -16.99 -14.96 -20.51
CA LYS A 130 -16.62 -15.98 -19.52
C LYS A 130 -17.88 -16.67 -18.97
N ALA A 131 -17.83 -17.98 -18.74
CA ALA A 131 -18.99 -18.72 -18.23
C ALA A 131 -19.35 -18.27 -16.80
N ASP A 132 -20.65 -18.24 -16.49
CA ASP A 132 -21.18 -17.81 -15.18
C ASP A 132 -20.54 -18.51 -13.96
N PRO A 133 -20.32 -19.84 -13.96
CA PRO A 133 -19.69 -20.51 -12.82
C PRO A 133 -18.22 -20.14 -12.64
N ASP A 134 -17.49 -19.84 -13.73
CA ASP A 134 -16.10 -19.44 -13.64
C ASP A 134 -15.99 -18.06 -13.01
N VAL A 135 -16.85 -17.10 -13.41
CA VAL A 135 -16.90 -15.78 -12.78
C VAL A 135 -17.25 -15.88 -11.29
N ALA A 136 -18.20 -16.74 -10.92
CA ALA A 136 -18.60 -16.93 -9.52
C ALA A 136 -17.53 -17.58 -8.63
N ARG A 137 -16.62 -18.38 -9.21
CA ARG A 137 -15.48 -18.96 -8.48
C ARG A 137 -14.49 -17.90 -8.03
N TYR A 138 -14.26 -16.87 -8.84
CA TYR A 138 -13.37 -15.77 -8.50
C TYR A 138 -14.09 -14.64 -7.74
N ASP A 139 -15.33 -14.34 -8.11
CA ASP A 139 -16.14 -13.27 -7.51
C ASP A 139 -17.61 -13.71 -7.45
N ALA A 140 -18.02 -14.17 -6.28
CA ALA A 140 -19.37 -14.67 -6.06
C ALA A 140 -20.45 -13.60 -6.25
N ILE A 141 -20.16 -12.32 -5.92
CA ILE A 141 -21.14 -11.23 -6.03
C ILE A 141 -21.33 -10.86 -7.50
N LYS A 142 -20.24 -10.72 -8.27
CA LYS A 142 -20.30 -10.46 -9.71
C LYS A 142 -20.98 -11.62 -10.45
N GLY A 143 -20.70 -12.86 -10.06
CA GLY A 143 -21.41 -14.05 -10.56
C GLY A 143 -22.92 -13.98 -10.31
N LEU A 144 -23.35 -13.67 -9.09
CA LEU A 144 -24.77 -13.51 -8.75
C LEU A 144 -25.45 -12.37 -9.53
N LEU A 145 -24.77 -11.23 -9.70
CA LEU A 145 -25.28 -10.10 -10.48
C LEU A 145 -25.52 -10.49 -11.94
N LYS A 146 -24.60 -11.27 -12.54
CA LYS A 146 -24.75 -11.79 -13.91
C LYS A 146 -25.99 -12.68 -14.06
N THR A 147 -26.30 -13.48 -13.03
CA THR A 147 -27.53 -14.30 -13.01
C THR A 147 -28.82 -13.54 -12.69
N LYS A 148 -28.75 -12.20 -12.56
CA LYS A 148 -29.87 -11.29 -12.28
C LYS A 148 -30.55 -11.53 -10.93
N ILE A 149 -29.78 -11.85 -9.88
CA ILE A 149 -30.32 -12.07 -8.52
C ILE A 149 -31.15 -10.86 -8.02
N HIS A 150 -30.75 -9.64 -8.35
CA HIS A 150 -31.42 -8.41 -7.92
C HIS A 150 -32.86 -8.29 -8.44
N HIS A 151 -33.15 -8.79 -9.65
CA HIS A 151 -34.52 -8.82 -10.18
C HIS A 151 -35.42 -9.79 -9.39
N ARG A 152 -34.84 -10.88 -8.86
CA ARG A 152 -35.55 -11.90 -8.08
C ARG A 152 -35.83 -11.41 -6.67
N LEU A 153 -34.81 -10.83 -6.02
CA LEU A 153 -34.99 -10.19 -4.71
C LEU A 153 -36.06 -9.10 -4.78
N ARG A 154 -36.07 -8.30 -5.85
CA ARG A 154 -37.15 -7.34 -6.13
C ARG A 154 -38.52 -8.01 -6.26
N TYR A 155 -38.64 -9.12 -6.99
CA TYR A 155 -39.90 -9.87 -7.11
C TYR A 155 -40.41 -10.38 -5.76
N ILE A 156 -39.51 -10.89 -4.90
CA ILE A 156 -39.87 -11.37 -3.56
C ILE A 156 -40.41 -10.22 -2.70
N LEU A 157 -39.72 -9.07 -2.71
CA LEU A 157 -40.14 -7.88 -1.96
C LEU A 157 -41.47 -7.30 -2.46
N GLU A 158 -41.76 -7.36 -3.77
CA GLU A 158 -42.95 -6.73 -4.33
C GLU A 158 -44.18 -7.65 -4.35
N VAL A 159 -43.99 -8.91 -4.76
CA VAL A 159 -45.07 -9.83 -5.09
C VAL A 159 -45.29 -10.89 -4.01
N VAL A 160 -44.22 -11.54 -3.55
CA VAL A 160 -44.31 -12.65 -2.57
C VAL A 160 -44.64 -12.13 -1.17
N ARG A 161 -44.08 -10.97 -0.78
CA ARG A 161 -44.27 -10.32 0.53
C ARG A 161 -43.96 -11.26 1.72
N PRO A 162 -42.68 -11.65 1.88
CA PRO A 162 -42.26 -12.60 2.90
C PRO A 162 -42.32 -12.03 4.33
N PRO A 163 -42.13 -12.86 5.37
CA PRO A 163 -42.07 -12.39 6.76
C PRO A 163 -40.91 -11.41 7.01
N ALA A 164 -41.02 -10.64 8.10
CA ALA A 164 -40.09 -9.57 8.46
C ALA A 164 -38.60 -9.98 8.46
N SER A 165 -38.27 -11.18 8.95
CA SER A 165 -36.89 -11.69 8.99
C SER A 165 -36.26 -11.81 7.60
N VAL A 166 -37.02 -12.34 6.64
CA VAL A 166 -36.56 -12.53 5.25
C VAL A 166 -36.39 -11.17 4.57
N VAL A 167 -37.28 -10.21 4.82
CA VAL A 167 -37.14 -8.84 4.31
C VAL A 167 -35.83 -8.20 4.78
N LEU A 168 -35.51 -8.31 6.08
CA LEU A 168 -34.26 -7.77 6.63
C LEU A 168 -33.03 -8.43 5.99
N GLN A 169 -33.04 -9.76 5.88
CA GLN A 169 -31.97 -10.52 5.21
C GLN A 169 -31.78 -10.09 3.75
N ILE A 170 -32.87 -9.81 3.01
CA ILE A 170 -32.79 -9.30 1.64
C ILE A 170 -32.12 -7.91 1.61
N PHE A 171 -32.48 -7.00 2.51
CA PHE A 171 -31.86 -5.68 2.58
C PHE A 171 -30.37 -5.74 2.92
N ASP A 172 -29.97 -6.66 3.79
CA ASP A 172 -28.57 -6.85 4.13
C ASP A 172 -27.78 -7.46 2.97
N ILE A 173 -28.36 -8.42 2.23
CA ILE A 173 -27.79 -8.93 0.98
C ILE A 173 -27.64 -7.79 -0.05
N LEU A 174 -28.67 -6.97 -0.24
CA LEU A 174 -28.61 -5.84 -1.17
C LEU A 174 -27.57 -4.80 -0.73
N THR A 175 -27.43 -4.54 0.57
CA THR A 175 -26.39 -3.67 1.13
C THR A 175 -25.00 -4.24 0.85
N ARG A 176 -24.81 -5.54 1.05
CA ARG A 176 -23.56 -6.25 0.75
C ARG A 176 -23.18 -6.18 -0.74
N VAL A 177 -24.16 -6.32 -1.64
CA VAL A 177 -23.98 -6.15 -3.09
C VAL A 177 -23.61 -4.70 -3.43
N ALA A 178 -24.24 -3.71 -2.78
CA ALA A 178 -23.90 -2.30 -2.98
C ALA A 178 -22.47 -1.94 -2.50
N ARG A 179 -21.95 -2.60 -1.45
CA ARG A 179 -20.56 -2.46 -0.99
C ARG A 179 -19.52 -3.03 -1.97
N HIS A 180 -19.94 -3.87 -2.92
CA HIS A 180 -19.03 -4.51 -3.85
C HIS A 180 -18.33 -3.51 -4.76
N SER A 181 -19.09 -2.69 -5.49
CA SER A 181 -18.51 -1.76 -6.48
C SER A 181 -19.51 -0.69 -6.90
N ALA A 182 -19.02 0.42 -7.46
CA ALA A 182 -19.89 1.43 -8.09
C ALA A 182 -20.68 0.88 -9.28
N ALA A 183 -20.14 -0.12 -9.98
CA ALA A 183 -20.83 -0.82 -11.07
C ALA A 183 -22.03 -1.63 -10.54
N ALA A 184 -21.88 -2.34 -9.43
CA ALA A 184 -22.98 -3.05 -8.76
C ALA A 184 -24.09 -2.09 -8.32
N CYS A 185 -23.73 -0.95 -7.72
CA CYS A 185 -24.71 0.10 -7.37
C CYS A 185 -25.47 0.63 -8.58
N SER A 186 -24.79 0.80 -9.72
CA SER A 186 -25.43 1.25 -10.96
C SER A 186 -26.46 0.22 -11.45
N GLN A 187 -26.11 -1.08 -11.45
CA GLN A 187 -27.04 -2.15 -11.80
C GLN A 187 -28.26 -2.21 -10.85
N LEU A 188 -28.05 -1.98 -9.55
CA LEU A 188 -29.15 -1.93 -8.58
C LEU A 188 -30.09 -0.73 -8.79
N LEU A 189 -29.54 0.44 -9.11
CA LEU A 189 -30.32 1.66 -9.42
C LEU A 189 -31.07 1.57 -10.75
N ASP A 190 -30.52 0.84 -11.71
CA ASP A 190 -31.12 0.64 -13.03
C ASP A 190 -32.10 -0.54 -13.04
N CYS A 191 -32.16 -1.33 -11.95
CA CYS A 191 -33.17 -2.38 -11.79
C CYS A 191 -34.58 -1.77 -11.74
N PRO A 192 -35.47 -2.13 -12.69
CA PRO A 192 -36.79 -1.52 -12.80
C PRO A 192 -37.63 -1.82 -11.55
N ARG A 193 -38.30 -0.77 -11.03
CA ARG A 193 -39.21 -0.80 -9.87
C ARG A 193 -38.60 -1.23 -8.53
N LEU A 194 -37.31 -1.58 -8.45
CA LEU A 194 -36.70 -1.95 -7.17
C LEU A 194 -36.68 -0.76 -6.21
N MET A 195 -36.10 0.37 -6.62
CA MET A 195 -36.04 1.58 -5.79
C MET A 195 -37.44 2.10 -5.45
N GLU A 196 -38.36 2.14 -6.42
CA GLU A 196 -39.75 2.55 -6.19
C GLU A 196 -40.45 1.69 -5.13
N THR A 197 -40.24 0.36 -5.18
CA THR A 197 -40.80 -0.57 -4.19
C THR A 197 -40.18 -0.36 -2.82
N VAL A 198 -38.85 -0.23 -2.73
CA VAL A 198 -38.15 0.04 -1.46
C VAL A 198 -38.70 1.31 -0.81
N VAL A 199 -38.81 2.36 -1.61
CA VAL A 199 -39.17 3.71 -1.18
C VAL A 199 -40.67 3.85 -0.88
N ARG A 200 -41.54 3.11 -1.56
CA ARG A 200 -43.00 3.11 -1.31
C ARG A 200 -43.40 2.22 -0.14
N GLU A 201 -42.87 1.00 -0.08
CA GLU A 201 -43.33 -0.01 0.88
C GLU A 201 -42.57 0.03 2.21
N PHE A 202 -41.28 0.43 2.21
CA PHE A 202 -40.41 0.34 3.40
C PHE A 202 -39.89 1.69 3.90
N LEU A 203 -40.24 2.79 3.21
CA LEU A 203 -40.02 4.16 3.68
C LEU A 203 -41.26 5.06 3.41
N PRO A 204 -42.47 4.64 3.85
CA PRO A 204 -43.68 5.44 3.68
C PRO A 204 -43.66 6.68 4.59
N ILE A 205 -44.28 7.77 4.12
CA ILE A 205 -44.42 9.03 4.89
C ILE A 205 -45.53 8.91 5.95
N GLN A 206 -46.50 8.02 5.71
CA GLN A 206 -47.65 7.74 6.59
C GLN A 206 -47.78 6.24 6.76
N TRP A 207 -47.87 5.77 8.00
CA TRP A 207 -48.10 4.36 8.33
C TRP A 207 -48.98 4.21 9.56
N THR A 208 -49.63 3.06 9.67
CA THR A 208 -50.48 2.66 10.80
C THR A 208 -50.03 1.28 11.28
N LEU A 209 -49.70 1.14 12.57
CA LEU A 209 -49.38 -0.17 13.13
C LEU A 209 -50.67 -0.96 13.40
N PRO A 210 -50.74 -2.26 13.06
CA PRO A 210 -51.75 -3.16 13.60
C PRO A 210 -51.63 -3.21 15.13
N MET A 211 -52.76 -3.16 15.85
CA MET A 211 -52.86 -3.03 17.31
C MET A 211 -52.39 -4.25 18.13
N GLU A 212 -51.70 -5.22 17.52
CA GLU A 212 -51.26 -6.44 18.18
C GLU A 212 -49.77 -6.68 17.91
N THR A 213 -48.90 -6.41 18.89
CA THR A 213 -47.79 -7.29 19.28
C THR A 213 -46.99 -6.67 20.44
N ASP A 214 -47.16 -7.27 21.62
CA ASP A 214 -46.17 -7.28 22.69
C ASP A 214 -44.83 -7.82 22.16
N GLU A 215 -43.73 -7.24 22.63
CA GLU A 215 -42.29 -7.66 22.66
C GLU A 215 -41.62 -8.37 21.45
N LEU A 216 -42.35 -8.99 20.50
CA LEU A 216 -41.82 -9.79 19.38
C LEU A 216 -41.77 -9.07 18.02
N GLY A 217 -42.16 -7.79 17.95
CA GLY A 217 -42.11 -6.99 16.71
C GLY A 217 -43.17 -7.35 15.66
N PRO A 218 -43.33 -6.51 14.61
CA PRO A 218 -44.42 -6.63 13.66
C PRO A 218 -44.29 -7.90 12.80
N SER A 219 -45.39 -8.62 12.61
CA SER A 219 -45.44 -9.84 11.77
C SER A 219 -45.15 -9.57 10.28
N SER A 220 -45.34 -8.32 9.82
CA SER A 220 -45.00 -7.87 8.47
C SER A 220 -44.41 -6.45 8.50
N LEU A 221 -43.31 -6.25 7.76
CA LEU A 221 -42.65 -4.94 7.61
C LEU A 221 -43.21 -4.11 6.44
N HIS A 222 -44.12 -4.67 5.64
CA HIS A 222 -44.70 -3.96 4.51
C HIS A 222 -45.60 -2.80 4.96
N GLY A 223 -45.33 -1.60 4.45
CA GLY A 223 -46.04 -0.38 4.84
C GLY A 223 -45.54 0.23 6.15
N VAL A 224 -44.43 -0.26 6.72
CA VAL A 224 -43.80 0.27 7.94
C VAL A 224 -42.38 0.71 7.59
N PRO A 225 -41.92 1.89 8.06
CA PRO A 225 -40.57 2.36 7.79
C PRO A 225 -39.51 1.47 8.49
N CYS A 226 -38.46 1.13 7.74
CA CYS A 226 -37.41 0.22 8.20
C CYS A 226 -36.01 0.85 8.11
N ALA A 227 -35.21 0.71 9.18
CA ALA A 227 -33.84 1.23 9.24
C ALA A 227 -32.90 0.55 8.22
N ALA A 228 -33.08 -0.76 7.98
CA ALA A 228 -32.26 -1.50 7.01
C ALA A 228 -32.45 -0.97 5.58
N ALA A 229 -33.68 -0.58 5.21
CA ALA A 229 -33.95 0.07 3.92
C ALA A 229 -33.24 1.43 3.81
N MET A 230 -33.25 2.24 4.87
CA MET A 230 -32.52 3.52 4.90
C MET A 230 -31.01 3.32 4.79
N LYS A 231 -30.46 2.32 5.49
CA LYS A 231 -29.04 1.94 5.41
C LYS A 231 -28.64 1.51 4.00
N PHE A 232 -29.46 0.70 3.34
CA PHE A 232 -29.25 0.31 1.95
C PHE A 232 -29.16 1.52 1.01
N LEU A 233 -30.09 2.48 1.13
CA LEU A 233 -30.07 3.71 0.34
C LEU A 233 -28.86 4.59 0.66
N ARG A 234 -28.43 4.67 1.93
CA ARG A 234 -27.18 5.34 2.34
C ARG A 234 -25.98 4.75 1.62
N VAL A 235 -25.84 3.42 1.61
CA VAL A 235 -24.71 2.75 0.96
C VAL A 235 -24.74 2.95 -0.56
N LEU A 236 -25.93 2.91 -1.18
CA LEU A 236 -26.09 3.26 -2.60
C LEU A 236 -25.66 4.71 -2.88
N ALA A 237 -26.05 5.67 -2.03
CA ALA A 237 -25.64 7.07 -2.17
C ALA A 237 -24.11 7.26 -2.03
N SER A 238 -23.43 6.44 -1.22
CA SER A 238 -21.97 6.47 -1.07
C SER A 238 -21.22 6.08 -2.34
N SER A 239 -21.85 5.40 -3.31
CA SER A 239 -21.20 4.97 -4.55
C SER A 239 -20.81 6.12 -5.48
N GLY A 240 -21.48 7.27 -5.38
CA GLY A 240 -21.17 8.42 -6.21
C GLY A 240 -22.19 9.55 -6.12
N ARG A 241 -21.74 10.75 -6.49
CA ARG A 241 -22.55 11.97 -6.52
C ARG A 241 -23.80 11.85 -7.41
N HIS A 242 -23.69 11.15 -8.54
CA HIS A 242 -24.82 10.92 -9.45
C HIS A 242 -25.86 9.96 -8.86
N ALA A 243 -25.43 8.90 -8.19
CA ALA A 243 -26.31 7.97 -7.49
C ALA A 243 -27.10 8.69 -6.39
N SER A 244 -26.40 9.48 -5.56
CA SER A 244 -27.02 10.34 -4.54
C SER A 244 -28.03 11.33 -5.14
N ALA A 245 -27.69 12.01 -6.25
CA ALA A 245 -28.62 12.93 -6.93
C ALA A 245 -29.88 12.23 -7.44
N ARG A 246 -29.75 11.04 -8.05
CA ARG A 246 -30.88 10.23 -8.51
C ARG A 246 -31.79 9.84 -7.34
N LEU A 247 -31.21 9.39 -6.22
CA LEU A 247 -31.96 9.06 -5.01
C LEU A 247 -32.74 10.26 -4.47
N LEU A 248 -32.10 11.42 -4.37
CA LEU A 248 -32.72 12.64 -3.84
C LEU A 248 -33.83 13.19 -4.73
N ASN A 249 -33.60 13.26 -6.04
CA ASN A 249 -34.49 13.97 -6.96
C ASN A 249 -35.51 13.06 -7.66
N THR A 250 -35.11 11.86 -8.08
CA THR A 250 -35.99 10.95 -8.84
C THR A 250 -36.92 10.16 -7.93
N PHE A 251 -36.44 9.76 -6.75
CA PHE A 251 -37.20 8.94 -5.81
C PHE A 251 -37.76 9.72 -4.62
N ASP A 252 -37.71 11.06 -4.66
CA ASP A 252 -38.21 11.97 -3.61
C ASP A 252 -37.69 11.61 -2.20
N MET A 253 -36.39 11.37 -2.07
CA MET A 253 -35.79 11.12 -0.75
C MET A 253 -35.68 12.40 0.08
N ARG A 254 -35.74 13.59 -0.52
CA ARG A 254 -35.71 14.87 0.20
C ARG A 254 -36.88 15.03 1.18
N SER A 255 -38.10 14.76 0.72
CA SER A 255 -39.30 14.85 1.56
C SER A 255 -39.27 13.86 2.73
N ARG A 256 -38.72 12.66 2.48
CA ARG A 256 -38.56 11.60 3.48
C ARG A 256 -37.50 11.96 4.53
N LEU A 257 -36.35 12.50 4.10
CA LEU A 257 -35.35 13.01 5.02
C LEU A 257 -35.95 14.08 5.94
N SER A 258 -36.67 15.07 5.40
CA SER A 258 -37.33 16.08 6.23
C SER A 258 -38.34 15.48 7.20
N ARG A 259 -39.13 14.50 6.76
CA ARG A 259 -40.15 13.82 7.58
C ARG A 259 -39.55 13.08 8.78
N PHE A 260 -38.47 12.33 8.58
CA PHE A 260 -37.84 11.52 9.61
C PHE A 260 -36.89 12.31 10.52
N VAL A 261 -36.43 13.50 10.09
CA VAL A 261 -35.62 14.40 10.93
C VAL A 261 -36.49 15.22 11.90
N VAL A 262 -37.68 15.67 11.46
CA VAL A 262 -38.56 16.55 12.27
C VAL A 262 -39.15 15.86 13.49
N GLN A 263 -39.45 14.56 13.41
CA GLN A 263 -40.04 13.83 14.53
C GLN A 263 -38.97 13.21 15.42
N GLU A 264 -39.14 13.32 16.74
CA GLU A 264 -38.27 12.64 17.67
C GLU A 264 -38.53 11.12 17.68
N PRO A 265 -37.51 10.29 17.96
CA PRO A 265 -37.66 8.84 18.01
C PRO A 265 -38.74 8.34 18.98
N GLN A 266 -39.07 9.14 20.00
CA GLN A 266 -40.08 8.81 21.01
C GLN A 266 -41.52 8.97 20.50
N ASP A 267 -41.71 9.85 19.51
CA ASP A 267 -43.02 10.17 18.94
C ASP A 267 -43.36 9.30 17.72
N LEU A 268 -42.39 8.53 17.23
CA LEU A 268 -42.59 7.59 16.12
C LEU A 268 -43.34 6.35 16.62
N PRO A 269 -44.44 5.94 15.96
CA PRO A 269 -45.14 4.70 16.28
C PRO A 269 -44.35 3.49 15.76
N LEU A 270 -43.22 3.21 16.41
CA LEU A 270 -42.27 2.13 16.15
C LEU A 270 -41.67 1.65 17.48
N LEU A 271 -41.02 0.49 17.48
CA LEU A 271 -40.17 0.07 18.59
C LEU A 271 -39.05 1.09 18.81
N LYS A 272 -38.80 1.49 20.07
CA LYS A 272 -37.83 2.55 20.41
C LYS A 272 -36.44 2.34 19.78
N GLY A 273 -35.94 1.11 19.77
CA GLY A 273 -34.65 0.78 19.16
C GLY A 273 -34.64 0.94 17.64
N GLU A 274 -35.73 0.59 16.96
CA GLU A 274 -35.85 0.73 15.50
C GLU A 274 -36.03 2.21 15.10
N ALA A 275 -36.79 2.98 15.88
CA ALA A 275 -36.95 4.42 15.68
C ALA A 275 -35.60 5.17 15.79
N GLU A 276 -34.78 4.83 16.78
CA GLU A 276 -33.43 5.39 16.96
C GLU A 276 -32.49 5.01 15.81
N ARG A 277 -32.52 3.73 15.37
CA ARG A 277 -31.72 3.26 14.21
C ARG A 277 -32.14 3.94 12.91
N LEU A 278 -33.44 4.05 12.65
CA LEU A 278 -33.98 4.74 11.48
C LEU A 278 -33.58 6.22 11.47
N SER A 279 -33.71 6.90 12.62
CA SER A 279 -33.28 8.30 12.77
C SER A 279 -31.77 8.44 12.52
N THR A 280 -30.95 7.53 13.08
CA THR A 280 -29.49 7.50 12.87
C THR A 280 -29.14 7.32 11.39
N GLU A 281 -29.73 6.36 10.70
CA GLU A 281 -29.49 6.12 9.27
C GLU A 281 -29.99 7.26 8.39
N THR A 282 -31.06 7.94 8.78
CA THR A 282 -31.54 9.17 8.11
C THR A 282 -30.48 10.26 8.17
N PHE A 283 -29.89 10.52 9.35
CA PHE A 283 -28.80 11.49 9.49
C PHE A 283 -27.54 11.06 8.75
N ARG A 284 -27.20 9.76 8.73
CA ARG A 284 -26.04 9.25 7.98
C ARG A 284 -26.24 9.37 6.46
N LEU A 285 -27.43 9.08 5.94
CA LEU A 285 -27.77 9.30 4.53
C LEU A 285 -27.66 10.79 4.17
N TRP A 286 -28.21 11.66 5.01
CA TRP A 286 -28.12 13.10 4.80
C TRP A 286 -26.67 13.60 4.88
N ALA A 287 -25.86 13.07 5.80
CA ALA A 287 -24.43 13.37 5.92
C ALA A 287 -23.66 12.98 4.66
N VAL A 288 -23.97 11.82 4.04
CA VAL A 288 -23.38 11.41 2.76
C VAL A 288 -23.77 12.37 1.63
N ALA A 289 -25.06 12.75 1.54
CA ALA A 289 -25.52 13.73 0.56
C ALA A 289 -24.86 15.11 0.73
N ALA A 290 -24.79 15.61 1.96
CA ALA A 290 -24.10 16.86 2.31
C ALA A 290 -22.60 16.77 2.01
N GLY A 291 -21.98 15.59 2.13
CA GLY A 291 -20.60 15.33 1.73
C GLY A 291 -20.30 15.59 0.25
N TYR A 292 -21.31 15.57 -0.61
CA TYR A 292 -21.23 15.96 -2.03
C TYR A 292 -21.73 17.38 -2.33
N GLY A 293 -22.12 18.14 -1.30
CA GLY A 293 -22.80 19.43 -1.44
C GLY A 293 -24.24 19.34 -1.93
N GLN A 294 -24.92 18.21 -1.71
CA GLN A 294 -26.33 18.00 -2.05
C GLN A 294 -27.21 18.06 -0.80
N ALA A 295 -28.50 18.39 -0.98
CA ALA A 295 -29.49 18.45 0.10
C ALA A 295 -29.13 19.41 1.25
N CYS A 296 -28.25 20.39 1.02
CA CYS A 296 -27.91 21.42 2.01
C CYS A 296 -29.00 22.49 2.14
N ASP A 297 -29.90 22.60 1.17
CA ASP A 297 -31.11 23.44 1.23
C ASP A 297 -32.01 23.05 2.41
N ILE A 298 -32.16 21.74 2.67
CA ILE A 298 -32.94 21.19 3.79
C ILE A 298 -32.43 21.70 5.15
N TYR A 299 -31.14 22.04 5.26
CA TYR A 299 -30.57 22.54 6.53
C TYR A 299 -31.21 23.87 6.95
N ARG A 300 -31.52 24.76 5.99
CA ARG A 300 -32.14 26.06 6.29
C ARG A 300 -33.54 25.87 6.84
N ASP A 301 -34.31 24.97 6.24
CA ASP A 301 -35.69 24.68 6.65
C ASP A 301 -35.75 24.00 8.03
N LEU A 302 -34.76 23.16 8.34
CA LEU A 302 -34.71 22.35 9.57
C LEU A 302 -33.77 22.89 10.65
N TYR A 303 -33.25 24.12 10.51
CA TYR A 303 -32.28 24.69 11.44
C TYR A 303 -32.76 24.69 12.89
N SER A 304 -34.02 25.07 13.14
CA SER A 304 -34.62 25.10 14.49
C SER A 304 -34.67 23.72 15.14
N VAL A 305 -35.01 22.69 14.35
CA VAL A 305 -35.05 21.29 14.80
C VAL A 305 -33.63 20.81 15.16
N LEU A 306 -32.65 21.08 14.29
CA LEU A 306 -31.25 20.69 14.52
C LEU A 306 -30.67 21.37 15.77
N VAL A 307 -30.96 22.65 15.99
CA VAL A 307 -30.56 23.37 17.21
C VAL A 307 -31.23 22.76 18.46
N GLY A 308 -32.52 22.42 18.39
CA GLY A 308 -33.22 21.73 19.47
C GLY A 308 -32.57 20.40 19.83
N ILE A 309 -32.19 19.61 18.82
CA ILE A 309 -31.46 18.34 19.02
C ILE A 309 -30.11 18.60 19.69
N LEU A 310 -29.32 19.58 19.25
CA LEU A 310 -28.03 19.92 19.87
C LEU A 310 -28.19 20.36 21.34
N GLN A 311 -29.24 21.12 21.66
CA GLN A 311 -29.53 21.55 23.04
C GLN A 311 -29.91 20.39 23.97
N SER A 312 -30.36 19.26 23.41
CA SER A 312 -30.68 18.05 24.19
C SER A 312 -29.45 17.23 24.59
N PHE A 313 -28.30 17.39 23.90
CA PHE A 313 -27.10 16.59 24.12
C PHE A 313 -26.56 16.63 25.56
N PRO A 314 -26.51 17.80 26.25
CA PRO A 314 -26.07 17.85 27.65
C PRO A 314 -26.94 17.01 28.61
N ALA A 315 -28.25 16.94 28.36
CA ALA A 315 -29.17 16.11 29.14
C ALA A 315 -28.92 14.62 28.88
N LEU A 316 -28.75 14.27 27.61
CA LEU A 316 -28.42 12.92 27.15
C LEU A 316 -27.12 12.40 27.78
N ILE A 317 -26.04 13.20 27.81
CA ILE A 317 -24.76 12.87 28.47
C ILE A 317 -24.96 12.58 29.98
N THR A 318 -25.89 13.29 30.63
CA THR A 318 -26.15 13.12 32.07
C THR A 318 -26.97 11.84 32.34
N SER A 319 -27.82 11.46 31.40
CA SER A 319 -28.70 10.29 31.47
C SER A 319 -28.01 8.95 31.14
N CYS A 320 -26.74 8.98 30.67
CA CYS A 320 -25.95 7.80 30.31
C CYS A 320 -25.75 6.76 31.42
N LYS A 321 -26.17 7.05 32.66
CA LYS A 321 -26.07 6.14 33.81
C LYS A 321 -27.15 5.03 33.83
N GLY A 322 -28.09 5.05 32.86
CA GLY A 322 -29.16 4.06 32.71
C GLY A 322 -28.78 2.85 31.83
N ASN A 323 -29.75 2.29 31.10
CA ASN A 323 -29.56 1.11 30.25
C ASN A 323 -28.50 1.36 29.14
N PRO A 324 -27.40 0.57 29.07
CA PRO A 324 -26.26 0.84 28.20
C PRO A 324 -26.57 0.65 26.71
N SER A 325 -27.46 -0.29 26.36
CA SER A 325 -27.86 -0.54 24.97
C SER A 325 -28.63 0.64 24.37
N GLN A 326 -29.58 1.18 25.11
CA GLN A 326 -30.37 2.34 24.69
C GLN A 326 -29.49 3.60 24.58
N ALA A 327 -28.61 3.81 25.57
CA ALA A 327 -27.66 4.91 25.52
C ALA A 327 -26.74 4.83 24.29
N THR A 328 -26.33 3.62 23.88
CA THR A 328 -25.47 3.42 22.70
C THR A 328 -26.15 3.91 21.42
N PHE A 329 -27.42 3.57 21.17
CA PHE A 329 -28.15 4.02 19.99
C PHE A 329 -28.32 5.54 19.98
N SER A 330 -28.70 6.14 21.11
CA SER A 330 -28.87 7.60 21.19
C SER A 330 -27.52 8.35 21.05
N MET A 331 -26.39 7.78 21.52
CA MET A 331 -25.05 8.33 21.25
C MET A 331 -24.67 8.24 19.77
N GLN A 332 -24.96 7.13 19.10
CA GLN A 332 -24.72 6.97 17.66
C GLN A 332 -25.54 7.98 16.84
N ARG A 333 -26.81 8.21 17.23
CA ARG A 333 -27.66 9.26 16.65
C ARG A 333 -27.04 10.64 16.83
N ALA A 334 -26.62 10.99 18.05
CA ALA A 334 -25.98 12.28 18.33
C ALA A 334 -24.69 12.47 17.51
N ALA A 335 -23.85 11.43 17.41
CA ALA A 335 -22.65 11.43 16.59
C ALA A 335 -22.99 11.63 15.09
N ALA A 336 -24.02 10.96 14.57
CA ALA A 336 -24.46 11.13 13.19
C ALA A 336 -24.93 12.57 12.88
N VAL A 337 -25.65 13.21 13.81
CA VAL A 337 -26.06 14.62 13.69
C VAL A 337 -24.83 15.53 13.60
N VAL A 338 -23.82 15.34 14.47
CA VAL A 338 -22.60 16.16 14.42
C VAL A 338 -21.81 15.92 13.13
N THR A 339 -21.75 14.69 12.61
CA THR A 339 -21.11 14.41 11.30
C THR A 339 -21.82 15.09 10.14
N LEU A 340 -23.16 15.11 10.14
CA LEU A 340 -23.95 15.86 9.16
C LEU A 340 -23.59 17.34 9.22
N LEU A 341 -23.64 17.94 10.42
CA LEU A 341 -23.31 19.35 10.61
C LEU A 341 -21.88 19.65 10.12
N SER A 342 -20.93 18.76 10.38
CA SER A 342 -19.56 18.88 9.87
C SER A 342 -19.50 18.91 8.34
N HIS A 343 -20.30 18.13 7.63
CA HIS A 343 -20.34 18.19 6.17
C HIS A 343 -21.05 19.45 5.67
N VAL A 344 -22.12 19.88 6.33
CA VAL A 344 -22.79 21.15 6.01
C VAL A 344 -21.84 22.34 6.20
N THR A 345 -21.05 22.38 7.28
CA THR A 345 -20.05 23.44 7.49
C THR A 345 -18.95 23.45 6.43
N GLN A 346 -18.49 22.27 6.00
CA GLN A 346 -17.54 22.13 4.90
C GLN A 346 -18.12 22.65 3.57
N THR A 347 -19.41 22.39 3.29
CA THR A 347 -20.07 22.91 2.08
C THR A 347 -20.19 24.42 2.08
N ALA A 348 -20.60 25.03 3.20
CA ALA A 348 -20.66 26.48 3.32
C ALA A 348 -19.26 27.11 3.27
N GLY A 349 -18.25 26.41 3.77
CA GLY A 349 -16.85 26.81 3.63
C GLY A 349 -16.36 26.94 2.18
N CYS A 350 -17.09 26.38 1.21
CA CYS A 350 -16.77 26.44 -0.21
C CYS A 350 -17.51 27.56 -0.97
N THR A 351 -18.50 28.24 -0.37
CA THR A 351 -19.31 29.27 -1.07
C THR A 351 -18.45 30.40 -1.61
N ALA A 352 -17.65 31.04 -0.75
CA ALA A 352 -16.85 32.20 -1.11
C ALA A 352 -15.80 31.87 -2.19
N GLU A 353 -15.25 30.65 -2.19
CA GLU A 353 -14.30 30.21 -3.21
C GLU A 353 -15.01 30.01 -4.57
N LEU A 354 -16.20 29.41 -4.57
CA LEU A 354 -16.97 29.17 -5.79
C LEU A 354 -17.53 30.48 -6.39
N GLU A 355 -17.99 31.41 -5.53
CA GLU A 355 -18.40 32.75 -5.95
C GLU A 355 -17.22 33.52 -6.58
N ALA A 356 -16.03 33.46 -5.99
CA ALA A 356 -14.83 34.07 -6.57
C ALA A 356 -14.42 33.43 -7.92
N GLN A 357 -14.59 32.11 -8.10
CA GLN A 357 -14.31 31.42 -9.36
C GLN A 357 -15.30 31.84 -10.47
N LEU A 358 -16.58 31.98 -10.14
CA LEU A 358 -17.63 32.48 -11.05
C LEU A 358 -17.35 33.91 -11.51
N HIS A 359 -16.76 34.75 -10.66
CA HIS A 359 -16.43 36.14 -11.01
C HIS A 359 -15.11 36.30 -11.78
N SER A 360 -14.22 35.30 -11.79
CA SER A 360 -12.85 35.42 -12.33
C SER A 360 -12.61 34.74 -13.69
N THR A 361 -13.56 33.94 -14.20
CA THR A 361 -13.36 33.14 -15.42
C THR A 361 -14.29 33.56 -16.57
N PRO A 362 -13.77 33.69 -17.81
CA PRO A 362 -14.60 33.97 -18.98
C PRO A 362 -15.50 32.76 -19.34
N ILE A 363 -16.67 33.07 -19.93
CA ILE A 363 -17.87 32.23 -20.09
C ILE A 363 -17.66 30.91 -20.87
N ASP A 364 -16.52 30.69 -21.52
CA ASP A 364 -16.32 29.62 -22.52
C ASP A 364 -15.59 28.34 -22.02
N THR A 365 -15.45 28.12 -20.71
CA THR A 365 -14.75 26.91 -20.18
C THR A 365 -15.59 26.16 -19.14
N GLU A 366 -15.89 24.88 -19.43
CA GLU A 366 -16.57 23.82 -18.64
C GLU A 366 -17.78 24.22 -17.74
N PRO A 367 -18.82 23.36 -17.60
CA PRO A 367 -19.98 23.69 -16.77
C PRO A 367 -19.57 23.89 -15.30
N GLN A 368 -19.60 25.15 -14.84
CA GLN A 368 -19.23 25.53 -13.48
C GLN A 368 -20.29 25.10 -12.46
N LEU A 369 -19.84 24.70 -11.28
CA LEU A 369 -20.71 24.32 -10.17
C LEU A 369 -21.34 25.58 -9.54
N PRO A 370 -22.68 25.63 -9.39
CA PRO A 370 -23.33 26.76 -8.72
C PRO A 370 -22.92 26.84 -7.24
N PRO A 371 -22.94 28.05 -6.64
CA PRO A 371 -22.64 28.20 -5.22
C PRO A 371 -23.67 27.43 -4.39
N PRO A 372 -23.25 26.76 -3.31
CA PRO A 372 -24.16 25.97 -2.50
C PRO A 372 -25.17 26.88 -1.77
N PRO A 373 -26.36 26.34 -1.43
CA PRO A 373 -27.46 27.13 -0.90
C PRO A 373 -27.24 27.64 0.53
N VAL A 374 -26.19 27.24 1.24
CA VAL A 374 -25.95 27.60 2.66
C VAL A 374 -24.74 28.51 2.74
N SER A 375 -24.89 29.66 3.41
CA SER A 375 -23.83 30.64 3.60
C SER A 375 -23.07 30.41 4.91
N TRP A 376 -21.86 30.94 5.03
CA TRP A 376 -21.07 30.83 6.27
C TRP A 376 -21.78 31.46 7.49
N ALA A 377 -22.54 32.54 7.29
CA ALA A 377 -23.29 33.21 8.35
C ALA A 377 -24.37 32.30 8.98
N ASP A 378 -24.93 31.37 8.21
CA ASP A 378 -25.99 30.45 8.66
C ASP A 378 -25.47 29.37 9.64
N ILE A 379 -24.15 29.26 9.82
CA ILE A 379 -23.48 28.15 10.54
C ILE A 379 -22.72 28.62 11.78
N THR A 380 -22.32 29.90 11.86
CA THR A 380 -21.53 30.42 12.99
C THR A 380 -22.22 30.19 14.35
N GLY A 381 -23.55 30.19 14.39
CA GLY A 381 -24.34 29.92 15.60
C GLY A 381 -24.25 28.48 16.16
N LEU A 382 -23.74 27.53 15.39
CA LEU A 382 -23.61 26.13 15.82
C LEU A 382 -22.37 25.89 16.70
N LEU A 383 -21.31 26.68 16.52
CA LEU A 383 -20.02 26.47 17.19
C LEU A 383 -20.14 26.44 18.74
N PRO A 384 -20.81 27.41 19.40
CA PRO A 384 -20.89 27.43 20.86
C PRO A 384 -21.66 26.24 21.45
N LEU A 385 -22.66 25.72 20.70
CA LEU A 385 -23.44 24.57 21.12
C LEU A 385 -22.59 23.29 21.13
N VAL A 386 -21.82 23.07 20.06
CA VAL A 386 -20.92 21.90 19.96
C VAL A 386 -19.77 22.01 20.97
N GLU A 387 -19.19 23.19 21.17
CA GLU A 387 -18.17 23.42 22.22
C GLU A 387 -18.71 23.13 23.62
N GLY A 388 -19.94 23.56 23.91
CA GLY A 388 -20.61 23.29 25.19
C GLY A 388 -20.82 21.79 25.42
N CYS A 389 -21.25 21.06 24.39
CA CYS A 389 -21.40 19.60 24.44
C CYS A 389 -20.06 18.91 24.68
N LEU A 390 -19.03 19.27 23.90
CA LEU A 390 -17.70 18.71 24.05
C LEU A 390 -17.16 18.93 25.47
N ARG A 391 -17.26 20.15 26.02
CA ARG A 391 -16.80 20.46 27.38
C ARG A 391 -17.43 19.52 28.42
N ARG A 392 -18.73 19.22 28.28
CA ARG A 392 -19.45 18.33 29.19
C ARG A 392 -19.08 16.86 29.00
N CYS A 393 -18.78 16.42 27.79
CA CYS A 393 -18.22 15.07 27.61
C CYS A 393 -16.82 14.96 28.24
N LEU A 394 -16.00 16.00 28.13
CA LEU A 394 -14.63 16.00 28.65
C LEU A 394 -14.57 15.95 30.19
N THR A 395 -15.60 16.42 30.91
CA THR A 395 -15.64 16.29 32.37
C THR A 395 -15.82 14.84 32.86
N GLU A 396 -16.29 13.94 32.01
CA GLU A 396 -16.53 12.53 32.35
C GLU A 396 -15.40 11.59 31.90
N VAL A 397 -14.30 12.11 31.33
CA VAL A 397 -13.13 11.35 30.83
C VAL A 397 -12.49 10.44 31.88
N SER A 398 -12.60 10.79 33.17
CA SER A 398 -11.99 10.02 34.26
C SER A 398 -12.66 8.67 34.54
N LYS A 399 -13.84 8.39 33.95
CA LYS A 399 -14.60 7.15 34.15
C LYS A 399 -14.55 6.30 32.86
N PRO A 400 -13.88 5.13 32.85
CA PRO A 400 -13.65 4.36 31.63
C PRO A 400 -14.96 3.86 31.00
N ASP A 401 -15.90 3.33 31.80
CA ASP A 401 -17.14 2.74 31.28
C ASP A 401 -18.05 3.78 30.59
N VAL A 402 -18.05 5.02 31.10
CA VAL A 402 -18.80 6.14 30.50
C VAL A 402 -18.05 6.72 29.31
N TRP A 403 -16.71 6.72 29.36
CA TRP A 403 -15.87 7.20 28.28
C TRP A 403 -16.03 6.38 27.00
N ASP A 404 -16.07 5.04 27.11
CA ASP A 404 -16.23 4.14 25.96
C ASP A 404 -17.56 4.42 25.24
N LEU A 405 -18.63 4.75 25.99
CA LEU A 405 -19.92 5.14 25.44
C LEU A 405 -19.92 6.54 24.81
N LEU A 406 -19.21 7.50 25.41
CA LEU A 406 -19.13 8.89 24.94
C LEU A 406 -18.12 9.12 23.81
N GLN A 407 -17.19 8.18 23.59
CA GLN A 407 -16.09 8.30 22.63
C GLN A 407 -16.54 8.68 21.20
N PRO A 408 -17.63 8.12 20.64
CA PRO A 408 -18.08 8.52 19.29
C PRO A 408 -18.53 9.99 19.22
N LEU A 409 -19.24 10.47 20.25
CA LEU A 409 -19.72 11.85 20.31
C LEU A 409 -18.57 12.84 20.53
N THR A 410 -17.60 12.52 21.39
CA THR A 410 -16.42 13.37 21.60
C THR A 410 -15.56 13.45 20.35
N THR A 411 -15.33 12.32 19.68
CA THR A 411 -14.54 12.24 18.46
C THR A 411 -15.16 13.05 17.32
N THR A 412 -16.47 12.91 17.10
CA THR A 412 -17.21 13.69 16.08
C THR A 412 -17.23 15.18 16.39
N SER A 413 -17.40 15.56 17.65
CA SER A 413 -17.36 16.97 18.06
C SER A 413 -15.99 17.62 17.82
N ILE A 414 -14.90 16.91 18.10
CA ILE A 414 -13.54 17.39 17.80
C ILE A 414 -13.30 17.48 16.28
N ASN A 415 -13.77 16.48 15.51
CA ASN A 415 -13.71 16.51 14.04
C ASN A 415 -14.51 17.67 13.44
N TYR A 416 -15.67 18.01 14.03
CA TYR A 416 -16.45 19.18 13.66
C TYR A 416 -15.65 20.47 13.89
N LEU A 417 -15.05 20.65 15.08
CA LEU A 417 -14.21 21.82 15.38
C LEU A 417 -13.04 21.91 14.40
N ALA A 418 -12.37 20.79 14.11
CA ALA A 418 -11.26 20.75 13.17
C ALA A 418 -11.68 21.20 11.75
N SER A 419 -12.84 20.73 11.28
CA SER A 419 -13.42 21.10 9.98
C SER A 419 -13.86 22.56 9.96
N TYR A 420 -14.47 23.04 11.06
CA TYR A 420 -14.90 24.42 11.22
C TYR A 420 -13.73 25.38 11.11
N TYR A 421 -12.66 25.21 11.89
CA TYR A 421 -11.50 26.11 11.85
C TYR A 421 -10.76 26.06 10.51
N LYS A 422 -10.71 24.88 9.88
CA LYS A 422 -10.12 24.73 8.54
C LYS A 422 -10.92 25.47 7.47
N ALA A 423 -12.25 25.46 7.55
CA ALA A 423 -13.12 26.20 6.64
C ALA A 423 -13.12 27.71 6.96
N ALA A 424 -13.07 28.07 8.25
CA ALA A 424 -13.01 29.45 8.74
C ALA A 424 -11.81 30.21 8.15
N GLY A 425 -10.63 29.57 8.10
CA GLY A 425 -9.43 30.17 7.51
C GLY A 425 -9.50 30.46 6.01
N ARG A 426 -10.56 30.04 5.30
CA ARG A 426 -10.78 30.32 3.87
C ARG A 426 -11.75 31.47 3.64
N GLN A 427 -12.50 31.89 4.67
CA GLN A 427 -13.57 32.86 4.51
C GLN A 427 -13.02 34.29 4.56
N PRO A 428 -13.27 35.11 3.54
CA PRO A 428 -12.83 36.51 3.53
C PRO A 428 -13.61 37.37 4.53
N SER A 429 -14.80 36.91 4.96
CA SER A 429 -15.70 37.64 5.85
C SER A 429 -15.35 37.53 7.35
N LEU A 430 -14.39 36.67 7.72
CA LEU A 430 -14.04 36.44 9.12
C LEU A 430 -12.83 37.29 9.52
N ASP A 431 -12.96 38.02 10.63
CA ASP A 431 -11.83 38.74 11.21
C ASP A 431 -10.80 37.76 11.77
N THR A 432 -9.59 37.81 11.21
CA THR A 432 -8.46 36.99 11.63
C THR A 432 -8.08 37.19 13.10
N VAL A 433 -8.31 38.37 13.68
CA VAL A 433 -7.97 38.67 15.07
C VAL A 433 -8.93 37.94 16.02
N LEU A 434 -10.24 38.08 15.79
CA LEU A 434 -11.25 37.37 16.58
C LEU A 434 -11.12 35.84 16.47
N CYS A 435 -10.79 35.34 15.27
CA CYS A 435 -10.54 33.90 15.09
C CYS A 435 -9.33 33.42 15.90
N ASN A 436 -8.27 34.23 16.00
CA ASN A 436 -7.10 33.89 16.82
C ASN A 436 -7.43 33.89 18.31
N GLU A 437 -8.15 34.89 18.81
CA GLU A 437 -8.58 34.96 20.23
C GLU A 437 -9.47 33.76 20.62
N GLU A 438 -10.42 33.38 19.75
CA GLU A 438 -11.27 32.21 19.96
C GLU A 438 -10.46 30.90 20.00
N VAL A 439 -9.47 30.77 19.11
CA VAL A 439 -8.58 29.60 19.07
C VAL A 439 -7.67 29.53 20.30
N GLU A 440 -7.17 30.66 20.79
CA GLU A 440 -6.41 30.74 22.05
C GLU A 440 -7.29 30.33 23.24
N ARG A 441 -8.49 30.89 23.32
CA ARG A 441 -9.49 30.55 24.35
C ARG A 441 -9.81 29.06 24.35
N LEU A 442 -10.04 28.46 23.18
CA LEU A 442 -10.29 27.01 23.06
C LEU A 442 -9.08 26.19 23.53
N THR A 443 -7.87 26.61 23.11
CA THR A 443 -6.62 25.93 23.43
C THR A 443 -6.35 25.91 24.93
N GLU A 444 -6.54 27.05 25.60
CA GLU A 444 -6.29 27.20 27.03
C GLU A 444 -7.40 26.59 27.90
N ARG A 445 -8.67 26.78 27.53
CA ARG A 445 -9.80 26.30 28.34
C ARG A 445 -10.11 24.82 28.15
N MET A 446 -9.77 24.23 27.00
CA MET A 446 -10.19 22.87 26.65
C MET A 446 -9.04 21.94 26.25
N LEU A 447 -8.20 22.33 25.28
CA LEU A 447 -7.22 21.39 24.70
C LEU A 447 -6.04 21.09 25.64
N LEU A 448 -5.42 22.10 26.25
CA LEU A 448 -4.29 21.89 27.17
C LEU A 448 -4.68 21.06 28.41
N PRO A 449 -5.80 21.36 29.10
CA PRO A 449 -6.25 20.55 30.23
C PRO A 449 -6.53 19.08 29.83
N LEU A 450 -7.13 18.88 28.66
CA LEU A 450 -7.44 17.55 28.13
C LEU A 450 -6.18 16.73 27.83
N LEU A 451 -5.23 17.32 27.11
CA LEU A 451 -3.99 16.64 26.72
C LEU A 451 -3.11 16.28 27.92
N ARG A 452 -3.16 17.08 28.99
CA ARG A 452 -2.43 16.81 30.24
C ARG A 452 -3.13 15.80 31.16
N HIS A 453 -4.38 15.44 30.87
CA HIS A 453 -5.15 14.50 31.67
C HIS A 453 -4.55 13.09 31.63
N THR A 454 -4.55 12.39 32.76
CA THR A 454 -3.94 11.05 32.92
C THR A 454 -4.55 10.00 31.99
N ALA A 455 -5.86 10.06 31.74
CA ALA A 455 -6.54 9.18 30.79
C ALA A 455 -5.93 9.30 29.38
N VAL A 456 -5.69 10.51 28.88
CA VAL A 456 -5.10 10.73 27.56
C VAL A 456 -3.64 10.28 27.53
N GLN A 457 -2.89 10.43 28.63
CA GLN A 457 -1.54 9.86 28.75
C GLN A 457 -1.54 8.34 28.60
N SER A 458 -2.48 7.64 29.26
CA SER A 458 -2.63 6.19 29.11
C SER A 458 -3.00 5.76 27.69
N MET A 459 -3.73 6.60 26.94
CA MET A 459 -4.06 6.35 25.54
C MET A 459 -2.80 6.35 24.67
N TRP A 460 -1.85 7.26 24.90
CA TRP A 460 -0.56 7.27 24.17
C TRP A 460 0.28 6.01 24.44
N ASP A 461 0.25 5.47 25.66
CA ASP A 461 0.97 4.24 26.00
C ASP A 461 0.32 2.99 25.36
N SER A 462 -1.00 3.00 25.17
CA SER A 462 -1.76 1.91 24.53
C SER A 462 -1.67 1.85 23.00
N LEU A 463 -1.01 2.83 22.35
CA LEU A 463 -0.89 2.89 20.88
C LEU A 463 -0.26 1.63 20.28
N ARG A 464 0.77 1.10 20.93
CA ARG A 464 1.52 -0.06 20.43
C ARG A 464 0.69 -1.33 20.43
N SER A 465 -0.07 -1.59 21.50
CA SER A 465 -0.90 -2.80 21.59
C SER A 465 -2.05 -2.78 20.60
N CYS A 466 -2.59 -1.58 20.31
CA CYS A 466 -3.74 -1.40 19.43
C CYS A 466 -3.39 -1.17 17.95
N SER A 467 -2.11 -1.02 17.59
CA SER A 467 -1.65 -0.74 16.21
C SER A 467 -1.90 -1.92 15.28
N ALA A 468 -2.39 -1.65 14.07
CA ALA A 468 -2.56 -2.65 13.03
C ALA A 468 -1.23 -3.13 12.43
N VAL A 469 -0.21 -2.25 12.43
CA VAL A 469 1.13 -2.55 11.89
C VAL A 469 2.05 -3.19 12.92
N ALA A 470 1.99 -2.76 14.19
CA ALA A 470 2.87 -3.28 15.24
C ALA A 470 2.31 -4.53 15.96
N ASN A 471 1.01 -4.82 15.84
CA ASN A 471 0.39 -6.02 16.39
C ASN A 471 -0.10 -6.95 15.26
N PRO A 472 0.56 -8.10 15.03
CA PRO A 472 0.20 -8.99 13.92
C PRO A 472 -1.18 -9.65 14.10
N LEU A 473 -1.70 -9.71 15.33
CA LEU A 473 -3.00 -10.32 15.61
C LEU A 473 -4.18 -9.46 15.15
N SER A 474 -3.97 -8.15 15.00
CA SER A 474 -5.01 -7.17 14.63
C SER A 474 -5.53 -7.32 13.20
N CYS A 475 -4.70 -7.86 12.30
CA CYS A 475 -4.99 -8.04 10.87
C CYS A 475 -5.06 -9.52 10.46
N SER A 476 -5.16 -10.44 11.43
CA SER A 476 -5.26 -11.87 11.14
C SER A 476 -6.57 -12.18 10.41
N SER A 477 -6.47 -12.96 9.31
CA SER A 477 -7.63 -13.47 8.59
C SER A 477 -8.28 -14.61 9.37
N VAL A 478 -9.61 -14.73 9.30
CA VAL A 478 -10.35 -15.88 9.83
C VAL A 478 -9.88 -17.15 9.12
N PRO A 479 -9.71 -18.31 9.81
CA PRO A 479 -9.22 -19.56 9.22
C PRO A 479 -10.01 -20.07 8.00
N GLU A 480 -11.27 -19.66 7.84
CA GLU A 480 -12.15 -20.07 6.73
C GLU A 480 -12.36 -19.00 5.64
N SER A 481 -11.57 -17.91 5.62
CA SER A 481 -11.73 -16.85 4.60
C SER A 481 -11.48 -17.38 3.17
N VAL A 482 -12.46 -17.20 2.28
CA VAL A 482 -12.37 -17.57 0.86
C VAL A 482 -12.07 -16.33 0.03
N SER A 483 -11.14 -16.41 -0.93
CA SER A 483 -10.73 -15.27 -1.77
C SER A 483 -11.88 -14.65 -2.55
N SER A 484 -12.87 -15.45 -2.97
CA SER A 484 -14.04 -14.98 -3.73
C SER A 484 -15.10 -14.22 -2.92
N LEU A 485 -15.02 -14.27 -1.59
CA LEU A 485 -15.92 -13.58 -0.67
C LEU A 485 -15.12 -12.73 0.32
N VAL A 486 -15.06 -11.43 0.03
CA VAL A 486 -14.31 -10.47 0.85
C VAL A 486 -14.99 -10.21 2.20
N THR A 487 -14.33 -10.45 3.33
CA THR A 487 -14.82 -10.07 4.67
C THR A 487 -13.81 -9.18 5.40
N LEU A 488 -14.26 -8.38 6.37
CA LEU A 488 -13.39 -7.57 7.23
C LEU A 488 -12.83 -8.35 8.43
N SER A 489 -13.10 -9.67 8.46
CA SER A 489 -12.70 -10.61 9.50
C SER A 489 -13.07 -10.12 10.91
N CYS A 490 -14.25 -9.52 11.06
CA CYS A 490 -14.73 -9.08 12.36
C CYS A 490 -15.42 -10.18 13.15
N GLU A 491 -15.81 -11.30 12.52
CA GLU A 491 -16.61 -12.40 13.08
C GLU A 491 -16.03 -12.95 14.40
N GLY A 492 -16.87 -13.01 15.45
CA GLY A 492 -16.47 -13.36 16.80
C GLY A 492 -16.00 -12.18 17.65
N GLY A 493 -16.09 -10.95 17.13
CA GLY A 493 -15.67 -9.71 17.76
C GLY A 493 -14.15 -9.48 17.70
N LYS A 494 -13.74 -8.25 17.34
CA LYS A 494 -12.31 -7.89 17.40
C LYS A 494 -11.84 -7.75 18.83
N PRO A 495 -10.61 -8.19 19.17
CA PRO A 495 -10.09 -8.08 20.52
C PRO A 495 -10.13 -6.62 20.99
N PRO A 496 -10.39 -6.36 22.28
CA PRO A 496 -10.62 -5.00 22.79
C PRO A 496 -9.40 -4.09 22.60
N LEU A 497 -8.20 -4.67 22.50
CA LEU A 497 -6.92 -4.00 22.22
C LEU A 497 -6.53 -4.07 20.73
N SER A 498 -7.51 -3.99 19.82
CA SER A 498 -7.27 -3.81 18.38
C SER A 498 -7.61 -2.37 17.96
N LEU A 499 -7.20 -1.97 16.76
CA LEU A 499 -7.48 -0.63 16.24
C LEU A 499 -8.99 -0.32 16.15
N ALA A 500 -9.82 -1.33 15.86
CA ALA A 500 -11.28 -1.23 15.88
C ALA A 500 -11.92 -1.62 17.21
N GLY A 501 -11.12 -2.04 18.20
CA GLY A 501 -11.58 -2.43 19.53
C GLY A 501 -12.20 -1.25 20.28
N GLN A 502 -13.07 -1.56 21.24
CA GLN A 502 -13.77 -0.56 22.06
C GLN A 502 -12.81 0.33 22.88
N ARG A 503 -11.61 -0.15 23.21
CA ARG A 503 -10.58 0.60 23.93
C ARG A 503 -9.54 1.27 23.04
N SER A 504 -9.82 1.39 21.74
CA SER A 504 -8.87 1.94 20.77
C SER A 504 -8.68 3.45 20.98
N PRO A 505 -7.43 3.94 21.13
CA PRO A 505 -7.18 5.37 21.27
C PRO A 505 -7.15 6.13 19.93
N TYR A 506 -7.00 5.40 18.81
CA TYR A 506 -6.78 5.97 17.47
C TYR A 506 -7.84 6.96 17.01
N PRO A 507 -9.17 6.69 17.13
CA PRO A 507 -10.18 7.59 16.58
C PRO A 507 -10.14 8.98 17.22
N PHE A 508 -10.04 8.98 18.56
CA PHE A 508 -9.99 10.19 19.37
C PHE A 508 -8.68 10.94 19.17
N LEU A 509 -7.52 10.26 19.27
CA LEU A 509 -6.21 10.91 19.10
C LEU A 509 -6.02 11.48 17.69
N THR A 510 -6.52 10.81 16.65
CA THR A 510 -6.48 11.32 15.27
C THR A 510 -7.30 12.60 15.13
N ALA A 511 -8.50 12.65 15.71
CA ALA A 511 -9.33 13.85 15.71
C ALA A 511 -8.64 15.02 16.44
N VAL A 512 -8.06 14.77 17.61
CA VAL A 512 -7.30 15.76 18.39
C VAL A 512 -6.11 16.29 17.60
N LEU A 513 -5.30 15.42 16.99
CA LEU A 513 -4.15 15.82 16.18
C LEU A 513 -4.56 16.61 14.93
N ASN A 514 -5.66 16.25 14.27
CA ASN A 514 -6.21 17.02 13.14
C ASN A 514 -6.61 18.44 13.59
N LEU A 515 -7.30 18.57 14.73
CA LEU A 515 -7.65 19.86 15.31
C LEU A 515 -6.41 20.72 15.62
N ILE A 516 -5.42 20.14 16.32
CA ILE A 516 -4.16 20.83 16.66
C ILE A 516 -3.43 21.28 15.37
N CYS A 517 -3.39 20.42 14.36
CA CYS A 517 -2.79 20.76 13.07
C CYS A 517 -3.51 21.94 12.40
N ASN A 518 -4.84 21.99 12.41
CA ASN A 518 -5.59 23.10 11.82
C ASN A 518 -5.43 24.39 12.64
N ILE A 519 -5.47 24.32 13.97
CA ILE A 519 -5.18 25.44 14.88
C ILE A 519 -3.78 26.01 14.60
N SER A 520 -2.79 25.14 14.46
CA SER A 520 -1.40 25.54 14.21
C SER A 520 -1.18 26.16 12.82
N ASN A 521 -2.08 25.90 11.86
CA ASN A 521 -2.05 26.59 10.56
C ASN A 521 -2.55 28.04 10.68
N ILE A 522 -3.51 28.28 11.58
CA ILE A 522 -4.10 29.61 11.83
C ILE A 522 -3.16 30.42 12.74
N HIS A 523 -2.82 29.87 13.90
CA HIS A 523 -2.01 30.55 14.91
C HIS A 523 -0.67 29.83 15.13
N LYS A 524 0.34 30.26 14.38
CA LYS A 524 1.71 29.70 14.41
C LYS A 524 2.36 29.72 15.80
N GLY A 525 2.05 30.73 16.63
CA GLY A 525 2.61 30.87 17.98
C GLY A 525 2.14 29.82 18.99
N LEU A 526 1.02 29.12 18.73
CA LEU A 526 0.50 28.09 19.65
C LEU A 526 1.20 26.74 19.49
N VAL A 527 2.01 26.56 18.44
CA VAL A 527 2.75 25.31 18.18
C VAL A 527 3.65 24.93 19.36
N SER A 528 4.27 25.91 20.03
CA SER A 528 5.10 25.69 21.22
C SER A 528 4.32 25.06 22.37
N LYS A 529 3.04 25.43 22.54
CA LYS A 529 2.20 24.86 23.60
C LYS A 529 1.90 23.38 23.36
N PHE A 530 2.08 22.85 22.15
CA PHE A 530 1.81 21.45 21.81
C PHE A 530 3.07 20.57 21.65
N SER A 531 4.28 21.14 21.80
CA SER A 531 5.53 20.39 21.60
C SER A 531 5.68 19.20 22.56
N PHE A 532 5.14 19.32 23.77
CA PHE A 532 5.17 18.26 24.80
C PHE A 532 4.53 16.93 24.34
N ILE A 533 3.64 16.94 23.32
CA ILE A 533 3.05 15.72 22.77
C ILE A 533 4.13 14.80 22.16
N LEU A 534 5.18 15.38 21.61
CA LEU A 534 6.29 14.65 20.99
C LEU A 534 7.23 14.01 22.01
N GLU A 535 7.16 14.44 23.28
CA GLU A 535 7.98 13.92 24.38
C GLU A 535 7.35 12.67 25.04
N TYR A 536 6.10 12.32 24.71
CA TYR A 536 5.46 11.12 25.24
C TYR A 536 6.20 9.85 24.81
N LYS A 537 6.66 9.07 25.80
CA LYS A 537 7.41 7.81 25.58
C LYS A 537 6.61 6.80 24.74
N GLY A 538 5.30 6.68 24.95
CA GLY A 538 4.44 5.80 24.17
C GLY A 538 4.46 6.10 22.67
N LEU A 539 4.44 7.39 22.30
CA LEU A 539 4.50 7.83 20.90
C LEU A 539 5.88 7.60 20.28
N GLN A 540 6.97 7.90 20.99
CA GLN A 540 8.33 7.67 20.50
C GLN A 540 8.61 6.19 20.26
N ASN A 541 8.21 5.33 21.21
CA ASN A 541 8.33 3.88 21.07
C ASN A 541 7.52 3.34 19.89
N TYR A 542 6.33 3.90 19.65
CA TYR A 542 5.52 3.57 18.49
C TYR A 542 6.23 3.95 17.18
N LEU A 543 6.70 5.20 17.05
CA LEU A 543 7.39 5.67 15.84
C LEU A 543 8.63 4.86 15.48
N LEU A 544 9.45 4.48 16.47
CA LEU A 544 10.62 3.61 16.27
C LEU A 544 10.22 2.24 15.72
N ARG A 545 9.18 1.60 16.29
CA ARG A 545 8.67 0.32 15.79
C ARG A 545 8.11 0.42 14.38
N MET A 546 7.45 1.53 14.05
CA MET A 546 6.91 1.74 12.71
C MET A 546 7.99 1.77 11.62
N SER A 547 9.19 2.27 11.93
CA SER A 547 10.33 2.24 11.01
C SER A 547 10.98 0.86 10.87
N GLU A 548 10.83 -0.03 11.85
CA GLU A 548 11.43 -1.38 11.85
C GLU A 548 10.50 -2.44 11.25
N CYS A 549 9.19 -2.31 11.43
CA CYS A 549 8.24 -3.33 11.02
C CYS A 549 8.13 -3.45 9.50
N PRO A 550 8.03 -4.67 8.93
CA PRO A 550 7.74 -4.86 7.51
C PRO A 550 6.33 -4.36 7.16
N THR A 551 6.10 -4.09 5.88
CA THR A 551 4.77 -3.73 5.37
C THR A 551 3.80 -4.91 5.56
N PRO A 552 2.69 -4.76 6.29
CA PRO A 552 1.70 -5.84 6.40
C PRO A 552 1.07 -6.14 5.03
N PRO A 553 0.70 -7.40 4.74
CA PRO A 553 0.05 -7.75 3.49
C PRO A 553 -1.29 -7.01 3.37
N VAL A 554 -1.53 -6.36 2.22
CA VAL A 554 -2.75 -5.60 1.97
C VAL A 554 -3.89 -6.56 1.60
N THR A 555 -4.55 -7.08 2.61
CA THR A 555 -5.85 -7.76 2.48
C THR A 555 -6.99 -6.75 2.66
N PRO A 556 -8.21 -7.00 2.13
CA PRO A 556 -9.35 -6.10 2.35
C PRO A 556 -9.62 -5.78 3.83
N SER A 557 -9.50 -6.76 4.74
CA SER A 557 -9.67 -6.57 6.18
C SER A 557 -8.61 -5.66 6.81
N SER A 558 -7.35 -5.80 6.39
CA SER A 558 -6.25 -4.93 6.82
C SER A 558 -6.34 -3.53 6.21
N SER A 559 -6.73 -3.41 4.94
CA SER A 559 -6.72 -2.15 4.18
C SER A 559 -7.57 -1.05 4.85
N TRP A 560 -8.75 -1.44 5.36
CA TRP A 560 -9.65 -0.54 6.07
C TRP A 560 -9.06 -0.04 7.39
N LEU A 561 -8.44 -0.90 8.20
CA LEU A 561 -7.81 -0.52 9.47
C LEU A 561 -6.54 0.31 9.25
N LEU A 562 -5.69 -0.12 8.32
CA LEU A 562 -4.41 0.52 7.99
C LEU A 562 -4.61 1.96 7.52
N ARG A 563 -5.67 2.23 6.75
CA ARG A 563 -6.02 3.60 6.32
C ARG A 563 -6.15 4.57 7.49
N HIS A 564 -6.84 4.17 8.55
CA HIS A 564 -7.05 5.03 9.72
C HIS A 564 -5.76 5.22 10.52
N GLU A 565 -4.92 4.18 10.63
CA GLU A 565 -3.60 4.30 11.25
C GLU A 565 -2.66 5.22 10.46
N TYR A 566 -2.70 5.18 9.12
CA TYR A 566 -1.91 6.05 8.26
C TYR A 566 -2.34 7.53 8.37
N HIS A 567 -3.62 7.81 8.60
CA HIS A 567 -4.06 9.19 8.91
C HIS A 567 -3.47 9.68 10.23
N PHE A 568 -3.49 8.84 11.26
CA PHE A 568 -2.85 9.15 12.54
C PHE A 568 -1.36 9.46 12.37
N GLN A 569 -0.62 8.58 11.68
CA GLN A 569 0.81 8.77 11.40
C GLN A 569 1.09 10.09 10.65
N TYR A 570 0.28 10.38 9.62
CA TYR A 570 0.40 11.63 8.87
C TYR A 570 0.20 12.88 9.74
N PHE A 571 -0.78 12.89 10.66
CA PHE A 571 -0.99 14.05 11.52
C PHE A 571 0.10 14.22 12.58
N VAL A 572 0.66 13.12 13.11
CA VAL A 572 1.85 13.18 13.97
C VAL A 572 3.02 13.83 13.23
N LEU A 573 3.29 13.38 11.99
CA LEU A 573 4.32 13.97 11.14
C LEU A 573 4.02 15.45 10.85
N SER A 574 2.77 15.80 10.54
CA SER A 574 2.38 17.19 10.29
C SER A 574 2.56 18.10 11.50
N LEU A 575 2.36 17.60 12.72
CA LEU A 575 2.61 18.36 13.94
C LEU A 575 4.11 18.56 14.12
N LEU A 576 4.90 17.50 14.01
CA LEU A 576 6.35 17.58 14.13
C LEU A 576 6.94 18.54 13.11
N TYR A 577 6.46 18.52 11.86
CA TYR A 577 6.93 19.43 10.84
C TYR A 577 6.83 20.88 11.28
N LYS A 578 5.67 21.25 11.83
CA LYS A 578 5.43 22.61 12.31
C LYS A 578 6.31 22.94 13.52
N VAL A 579 6.48 22.00 14.44
CA VAL A 579 7.35 22.19 15.62
C VAL A 579 8.80 22.39 15.21
N VAL A 580 9.36 21.52 14.37
CA VAL A 580 10.77 21.58 13.91
C VAL A 580 11.03 22.86 13.11
N THR A 581 10.09 23.28 12.25
CA THR A 581 10.26 24.54 11.49
C THR A 581 10.29 25.79 12.38
N MET A 582 9.70 25.74 13.56
CA MET A 582 9.67 26.86 14.51
C MET A 582 10.77 26.78 15.58
N TYR A 583 11.13 25.57 15.99
CA TYR A 583 12.05 25.29 17.09
C TYR A 583 13.04 24.18 16.69
N PRO A 584 14.29 24.53 16.33
CA PRO A 584 15.30 23.57 15.87
C PRO A 584 15.86 22.66 16.99
N GLU A 585 15.54 22.94 18.26
CA GLU A 585 15.93 22.14 19.43
C GLU A 585 15.38 20.70 19.39
N TYR A 586 14.24 20.47 18.71
CA TYR A 586 13.62 19.16 18.54
C TYR A 586 14.18 18.35 17.35
N SER A 587 15.35 18.73 16.83
CA SER A 587 16.04 18.03 15.73
C SER A 587 16.40 16.57 16.05
N GLN A 588 16.43 16.17 17.33
CA GLN A 588 16.68 14.80 17.77
C GLN A 588 15.65 13.80 17.21
N HIS A 589 14.39 14.21 17.04
CA HIS A 589 13.33 13.36 16.49
C HIS A 589 13.25 13.39 14.97
N ALA A 590 14.03 14.26 14.31
CA ALA A 590 13.92 14.51 12.88
C ALA A 590 14.32 13.29 12.03
N SER A 591 15.35 12.55 12.46
CA SER A 591 15.84 11.35 11.75
C SER A 591 14.86 10.18 11.77
N VAL A 592 14.27 9.91 12.94
CA VAL A 592 13.22 8.88 13.11
C VAL A 592 12.02 9.26 12.25
N CYS A 593 11.62 10.53 12.23
CA CYS A 593 10.46 10.96 11.47
C CYS A 593 10.69 11.01 9.96
N HIS A 594 11.92 11.27 9.51
CA HIS A 594 12.29 11.06 8.11
C HIS A 594 12.12 9.59 7.71
N SER A 595 12.58 8.66 8.55
CA SER A 595 12.42 7.21 8.35
C SER A 595 10.94 6.79 8.33
N VAL A 596 10.13 7.31 9.27
CA VAL A 596 8.68 7.06 9.31
C VAL A 596 7.98 7.66 8.08
N SER A 597 8.42 8.81 7.58
CA SER A 597 7.84 9.44 6.37
C SER A 597 8.09 8.59 5.13
N ILE A 598 9.29 8.04 4.97
CA ILE A 598 9.65 7.16 3.84
C ILE A 598 8.86 5.85 3.90
N THR A 599 8.82 5.21 5.08
CA THR A 599 8.05 3.98 5.27
C THR A 599 6.56 4.19 5.09
N LEU A 600 6.00 5.31 5.58
CA LEU A 600 4.61 5.68 5.34
C LEU A 600 4.33 5.86 3.85
N LEU A 601 5.21 6.53 3.09
CA LEU A 601 5.02 6.73 1.65
C LEU A 601 4.88 5.39 0.90
N SER A 602 5.70 4.39 1.24
CA SER A 602 5.63 3.04 0.64
C SER A 602 4.40 2.22 1.06
N ARG A 603 3.63 2.69 2.05
CA ARG A 603 2.47 1.99 2.64
C ARG A 603 1.13 2.63 2.32
N LEU A 604 1.10 3.89 1.85
CA LEU A 604 -0.15 4.61 1.62
C LEU A 604 -1.06 3.88 0.62
N LEU A 605 -2.33 3.76 0.97
CA LEU A 605 -3.35 3.07 0.17
C LEU A 605 -4.05 4.02 -0.82
N PRO A 606 -4.64 3.49 -1.91
CA PRO A 606 -5.38 4.28 -2.89
C PRO A 606 -6.44 5.20 -2.28
N GLY A 607 -6.57 6.40 -2.85
CA GLY A 607 -7.38 7.50 -2.31
C GLY A 607 -6.65 8.43 -1.34
N SER A 608 -5.38 8.15 -1.00
CA SER A 608 -4.50 8.98 -0.14
C SER A 608 -3.38 9.70 -0.91
N GLU A 609 -3.51 9.87 -2.22
CA GLU A 609 -2.52 10.47 -3.12
C GLU A 609 -2.13 11.90 -2.72
N HIS A 610 -3.07 12.68 -2.19
CA HIS A 610 -2.77 14.04 -1.69
C HIS A 610 -1.89 14.02 -0.44
N LEU A 611 -2.02 13.00 0.42
CA LEU A 611 -1.11 12.83 1.55
C LEU A 611 0.29 12.45 1.05
N ALA A 612 0.39 11.53 0.08
CA ALA A 612 1.65 11.16 -0.55
C ALA A 612 2.36 12.39 -1.16
N HIS A 613 1.63 13.19 -1.94
CA HIS A 613 2.18 14.43 -2.52
C HIS A 613 2.68 15.39 -1.44
N LYS A 614 1.95 15.57 -0.33
CA LYS A 614 2.39 16.43 0.79
C LYS A 614 3.64 15.88 1.48
N ILE A 615 3.72 14.57 1.70
CA ILE A 615 4.90 13.93 2.30
C ILE A 615 6.12 14.15 1.40
N ILE A 616 5.98 13.93 0.09
CA ILE A 616 7.04 14.18 -0.90
C ILE A 616 7.44 15.65 -0.92
N SER A 617 6.47 16.58 -0.94
CA SER A 617 6.76 18.00 -1.08
C SER A 617 7.38 18.65 0.16
N SER A 618 7.01 18.16 1.36
CA SER A 618 7.28 18.85 2.63
C SER A 618 8.24 18.11 3.55
N PHE A 619 8.33 16.78 3.48
CA PHE A 619 9.08 15.95 4.43
C PHE A 619 10.31 15.30 3.83
N ILE A 620 10.14 14.55 2.72
CA ILE A 620 11.18 13.64 2.22
C ILE A 620 12.44 14.38 1.79
N PHE A 621 12.29 15.48 1.05
CA PHE A 621 13.39 16.25 0.49
C PHE A 621 13.70 17.54 1.26
N ASN A 622 13.25 17.64 2.52
CA ASN A 622 13.47 18.83 3.32
C ASN A 622 14.75 18.69 4.17
N PRO A 623 15.73 19.61 4.03
CA PRO A 623 17.01 19.52 4.73
C PRO A 623 16.88 19.52 6.25
N THR A 624 15.81 20.12 6.82
CA THR A 624 15.62 20.15 8.27
C THR A 624 15.38 18.78 8.90
N PHE A 625 14.99 17.77 8.11
CA PHE A 625 14.77 16.39 8.56
C PHE A 625 15.98 15.47 8.36
N MET A 626 17.07 16.01 7.82
CA MET A 626 18.33 15.30 7.60
C MET A 626 19.45 16.05 8.35
N PRO A 627 19.44 16.04 9.70
CA PRO A 627 20.43 16.76 10.51
C PRO A 627 21.87 16.33 10.17
N GLU A 628 22.06 15.08 9.73
CA GLU A 628 23.35 14.49 9.36
C GLU A 628 24.08 15.27 8.27
N GLY A 629 23.35 15.86 7.31
CA GLY A 629 23.95 16.68 6.25
C GLY A 629 24.59 17.96 6.79
N SER A 630 24.08 18.49 7.90
CA SER A 630 24.57 19.72 8.54
C SER A 630 25.50 19.48 9.73
N SER A 631 25.44 18.30 10.36
CA SER A 631 26.14 17.98 11.61
C SER A 631 27.43 17.17 11.41
N GLY A 632 28.09 17.30 10.25
CA GLY A 632 29.36 16.62 10.00
C GLY A 632 29.27 15.21 9.37
N GLY A 633 28.08 14.78 8.92
CA GLY A 633 27.87 13.48 8.27
C GLY A 633 28.77 13.19 7.05
N PRO A 634 28.99 14.13 6.10
CA PRO A 634 29.89 13.87 4.98
C PRO A 634 31.35 13.68 5.42
N GLN A 635 31.80 14.43 6.43
CA GLN A 635 33.14 14.26 7.02
C GLN A 635 33.26 12.93 7.78
N ALA A 636 32.19 12.47 8.43
CA ALA A 636 32.15 11.17 9.09
C ALA A 636 32.20 10.00 8.10
N ALA A 637 31.55 10.12 6.93
CA ALA A 637 31.63 9.12 5.87
C ALA A 637 33.06 9.01 5.31
N ASP A 638 33.70 10.15 5.03
CA ASP A 638 35.11 10.18 4.60
C ASP A 638 36.05 9.62 5.68
N LEU A 639 35.75 9.85 6.96
CA LEU A 639 36.51 9.29 8.07
C LEU A 639 36.31 7.77 8.19
N SER A 640 35.08 7.27 8.02
CA SER A 640 34.78 5.84 8.05
C SER A 640 35.53 5.09 6.95
N ASP A 641 35.49 5.61 5.72
CA ASP A 641 36.24 5.03 4.60
C ASP A 641 37.75 5.03 4.92
N ARG A 642 38.29 6.13 5.47
CA ARG A 642 39.70 6.21 5.91
C ARG A 642 40.07 5.26 7.05
N LEU A 643 39.14 4.94 7.94
CA LEU A 643 39.37 4.00 9.04
C LEU A 643 39.34 2.55 8.54
N HIS A 644 38.42 2.20 7.62
CA HIS A 644 38.41 0.89 6.97
C HIS A 644 39.63 0.64 6.06
N ILE A 645 40.29 1.70 5.58
CA ILE A 645 41.56 1.65 4.82
C ILE A 645 42.76 1.13 5.65
N THR A 646 42.65 0.98 6.97
CA THR A 646 43.77 0.44 7.79
C THR A 646 43.89 -1.08 7.81
N CYS A 647 42.94 -1.82 7.23
CA CYS A 647 43.06 -3.26 6.98
C CYS A 647 42.95 -3.56 5.47
N ASP A 648 44.11 -3.67 4.83
CA ASP A 648 44.36 -4.18 3.48
C ASP A 648 43.93 -3.33 2.25
N ALA A 649 44.94 -2.65 1.68
CA ALA A 649 45.12 -2.21 0.29
C ALA A 649 44.05 -1.33 -0.38
N LYS A 650 44.49 -0.15 -0.85
CA LYS A 650 43.77 0.85 -1.67
C LYS A 650 42.67 0.28 -2.60
N GLN A 651 41.43 0.24 -2.12
CA GLN A 651 40.23 0.04 -2.93
C GLN A 651 39.66 1.43 -3.29
N GLY A 652 40.03 1.96 -4.46
CA GLY A 652 39.35 3.13 -5.03
C GLY A 652 38.10 2.68 -5.81
N PRO A 653 37.10 3.56 -6.03
CA PRO A 653 36.01 3.25 -6.94
C PRO A 653 36.56 2.91 -8.34
N PRO A 654 35.94 1.98 -9.08
CA PRO A 654 36.34 1.66 -10.45
C PRO A 654 36.31 2.94 -11.29
N SER A 655 37.43 3.32 -11.88
CA SER A 655 37.55 4.56 -12.64
C SER A 655 37.33 4.31 -14.13
N SER A 656 36.47 5.10 -14.78
CA SER A 656 36.28 4.99 -16.22
C SER A 656 37.51 5.52 -16.96
N VAL A 657 37.93 4.83 -18.03
CA VAL A 657 39.04 5.25 -18.88
C VAL A 657 38.76 6.60 -19.58
N ALA A 658 37.48 6.99 -19.69
CA ALA A 658 37.04 8.25 -20.30
C ALA A 658 37.02 9.46 -19.34
N ALA A 659 37.03 9.24 -18.01
CA ALA A 659 36.90 10.31 -17.02
C ALA A 659 38.25 10.60 -16.34
N SER A 660 39.02 11.55 -16.89
CA SER A 660 40.35 11.94 -16.39
C SER A 660 40.34 12.78 -15.10
N SER A 661 39.27 12.74 -14.30
CA SER A 661 39.16 13.47 -13.03
C SER A 661 39.24 12.53 -11.84
N ILE A 662 40.03 12.91 -10.84
CA ILE A 662 40.06 12.28 -9.51
C ILE A 662 38.62 12.04 -9.06
N SER A 663 38.23 10.78 -8.86
CA SER A 663 36.89 10.43 -8.38
C SER A 663 36.62 11.19 -7.08
N PRO A 664 35.50 11.94 -6.97
CA PRO A 664 35.18 12.71 -5.77
C PRO A 664 35.08 11.78 -4.55
N SER A 665 35.48 12.29 -3.37
CA SER A 665 35.35 11.52 -2.12
C SER A 665 33.87 11.24 -1.82
N ARG A 666 33.61 10.18 -1.04
CA ARG A 666 32.26 9.80 -0.62
C ARG A 666 31.54 10.97 0.06
N GLY A 667 32.25 11.72 0.91
CA GLY A 667 31.76 12.91 1.58
C GLY A 667 31.44 14.06 0.63
N ALA A 668 32.26 14.30 -0.40
CA ALA A 668 31.99 15.34 -1.40
C ALA A 668 30.72 15.03 -2.22
N LEU A 669 30.53 13.76 -2.61
CA LEU A 669 29.32 13.31 -3.30
C LEU A 669 28.05 13.45 -2.44
N LEU A 670 28.16 13.20 -1.13
CA LEU A 670 27.05 13.39 -0.17
C LEU A 670 26.71 14.88 0.00
N GLU A 671 27.72 15.76 0.06
CA GLU A 671 27.51 17.20 0.18
C GLU A 671 26.81 17.78 -1.07
N GLU A 672 27.24 17.34 -2.26
CA GLU A 672 26.61 17.71 -3.53
C GLU A 672 25.16 17.23 -3.61
N ALA A 673 24.91 15.94 -3.28
CA ALA A 673 23.55 15.38 -3.26
C ALA A 673 22.64 16.10 -2.26
N PHE A 674 23.17 16.51 -1.09
CA PHE A 674 22.42 17.27 -0.09
C PHE A 674 22.07 18.68 -0.57
N ARG A 675 22.98 19.36 -1.27
CA ARG A 675 22.73 20.69 -1.87
C ARG A 675 21.62 20.64 -2.92
N ASP A 676 21.57 19.55 -3.68
CA ASP A 676 20.66 19.38 -4.81
C ASP A 676 19.26 18.84 -4.43
N LEU A 677 18.96 18.63 -3.14
CA LEU A 677 17.66 18.15 -2.65
C LEU A 677 16.42 18.84 -3.28
N PRO A 678 16.39 20.18 -3.47
CA PRO A 678 15.24 20.84 -4.11
C PRO A 678 15.02 20.40 -5.56
N THR A 679 16.08 20.08 -6.30
CA THR A 679 16.01 19.61 -7.69
C THR A 679 15.63 18.14 -7.76
N ILE A 680 16.08 17.33 -6.80
CA ILE A 680 15.62 15.95 -6.62
C ILE A 680 14.11 15.96 -6.37
N ARG A 681 13.61 16.85 -5.51
CA ARG A 681 12.18 17.01 -5.25
C ARG A 681 11.38 17.29 -6.52
N THR A 682 11.83 18.23 -7.36
CA THR A 682 11.12 18.55 -8.61
C THR A 682 11.12 17.35 -9.57
N CYS A 683 12.24 16.62 -9.66
CA CYS A 683 12.34 15.40 -10.46
C CYS A 683 11.27 14.36 -10.05
N TYR A 684 11.20 13.98 -8.77
CA TYR A 684 10.21 13.01 -8.31
C TYR A 684 8.76 13.49 -8.50
N LEU A 685 8.47 14.77 -8.25
CA LEU A 685 7.12 15.32 -8.47
C LEU A 685 6.69 15.25 -9.95
N THR A 686 7.60 15.42 -10.91
CA THR A 686 7.28 15.27 -12.34
C THR A 686 6.93 13.82 -12.70
N HIS A 687 7.62 12.84 -12.11
CA HIS A 687 7.31 11.43 -12.33
C HIS A 687 5.91 11.06 -11.80
N PHE A 688 5.43 11.73 -10.75
CA PHE A 688 4.09 11.52 -10.20
C PHE A 688 2.97 12.27 -10.95
N ALA A 689 3.27 13.01 -12.02
CA ALA A 689 2.27 13.76 -12.78
C ALA A 689 1.19 12.88 -13.46
N HIS A 690 1.50 11.62 -13.78
CA HIS A 690 0.52 10.68 -14.33
C HIS A 690 -0.65 10.39 -13.37
N MET A 691 -0.46 10.59 -12.06
CA MET A 691 -1.49 10.42 -11.03
C MET A 691 -2.33 11.69 -10.78
N ASN A 692 -2.22 12.73 -11.62
CA ASN A 692 -2.86 14.02 -11.38
C ASN A 692 -4.39 13.93 -11.18
N GLN A 693 -5.10 13.03 -11.87
CA GLN A 693 -6.54 12.87 -11.69
C GLN A 693 -6.90 12.30 -10.31
N ALA A 694 -6.22 11.24 -9.87
CA ALA A 694 -6.38 10.66 -8.55
C ALA A 694 -5.94 11.65 -7.45
N LEU A 695 -4.86 12.39 -7.69
CA LEU A 695 -4.39 13.46 -6.82
C LEU A 695 -5.44 14.56 -6.64
N ASN A 696 -6.09 15.01 -7.72
CA ASN A 696 -7.14 16.03 -7.65
C ASN A 696 -8.36 15.54 -6.86
N HIS A 697 -8.78 14.29 -7.08
CA HIS A 697 -9.87 13.68 -6.32
C HIS A 697 -9.53 13.58 -4.82
N SER A 698 -8.35 13.04 -4.49
CA SER A 698 -7.84 12.94 -3.12
C SER A 698 -7.68 14.32 -2.47
N ARG A 699 -7.20 15.31 -3.23
CA ARG A 699 -7.06 16.70 -2.77
C ARG A 699 -8.41 17.29 -2.38
N ALA A 700 -9.45 17.14 -3.20
CA ALA A 700 -10.79 17.60 -2.87
C ALA A 700 -11.30 16.95 -1.57
N VAL A 701 -11.07 15.64 -1.41
CA VAL A 701 -11.41 14.87 -0.22
C VAL A 701 -10.71 15.40 1.05
N TYR A 702 -9.39 15.50 1.04
CA TYR A 702 -8.61 15.92 2.22
C TYR A 702 -8.63 17.42 2.47
N GLN A 703 -8.92 18.24 1.47
CA GLN A 703 -9.21 19.66 1.67
C GLN A 703 -10.66 19.89 2.10
N GLU A 704 -11.48 18.84 2.22
CA GLU A 704 -12.90 18.93 2.60
C GLU A 704 -13.70 19.85 1.66
N LYS A 705 -13.35 19.83 0.38
CA LYS A 705 -14.07 20.55 -0.68
C LYS A 705 -15.18 19.67 -1.22
N THR A 706 -16.26 19.58 -0.45
CA THR A 706 -17.41 18.68 -0.69
C THR A 706 -18.00 18.81 -2.10
N CYS A 707 -18.11 20.02 -2.64
CA CYS A 707 -18.64 20.26 -3.99
C CYS A 707 -17.84 19.60 -5.13
N PHE A 708 -16.58 19.22 -4.90
CA PHE A 708 -15.71 18.58 -5.89
C PHE A 708 -15.55 17.07 -5.65
N VAL A 709 -16.13 16.52 -4.58
CA VAL A 709 -16.09 15.09 -4.28
C VAL A 709 -17.05 14.35 -5.22
N GLN A 710 -16.53 13.34 -5.93
CA GLN A 710 -17.32 12.58 -6.90
C GLN A 710 -17.85 11.26 -6.31
N SER A 711 -17.12 10.66 -5.37
CA SER A 711 -17.50 9.40 -4.72
C SER A 711 -16.99 9.32 -3.29
N ALA A 712 -17.77 8.69 -2.40
CA ALA A 712 -17.34 8.27 -1.07
C ALA A 712 -16.76 6.84 -1.08
N LEU A 713 -17.07 6.03 -2.10
CA LEU A 713 -16.40 4.76 -2.37
C LEU A 713 -14.97 5.03 -2.87
N LEU A 714 -13.99 4.41 -2.21
CA LEU A 714 -12.57 4.56 -2.53
C LEU A 714 -12.17 3.72 -3.75
N PRO A 715 -11.01 4.00 -4.37
CA PRO A 715 -10.46 3.13 -5.41
C PRO A 715 -10.10 1.75 -4.85
N GLU A 716 -10.02 0.75 -5.73
CA GLU A 716 -9.68 -0.64 -5.37
C GLU A 716 -8.30 -0.73 -4.73
N ALA A 717 -8.20 -1.42 -3.59
CA ALA A 717 -6.96 -1.54 -2.82
C ALA A 717 -6.22 -2.84 -3.15
N LYS A 718 -5.70 -2.96 -4.39
CA LYS A 718 -4.85 -4.10 -4.80
C LYS A 718 -3.46 -4.07 -4.12
N GLY A 719 -3.03 -2.90 -3.67
CA GLY A 719 -1.73 -2.68 -3.04
C GLY A 719 -1.53 -1.22 -2.64
N PRO A 720 -0.34 -0.84 -2.15
CA PRO A 720 0.00 0.57 -1.91
C PRO A 720 -0.01 1.40 -3.20
N ILE A 721 -0.19 2.72 -3.10
CA ILE A 721 -0.15 3.66 -4.23
C ILE A 721 1.18 3.58 -4.97
N LEU A 722 2.25 3.43 -4.20
CA LEU A 722 3.62 3.37 -4.71
C LEU A 722 4.20 2.00 -4.43
N PRO A 723 4.99 1.46 -5.37
CA PRO A 723 5.63 0.19 -5.14
C PRO A 723 6.72 0.34 -4.06
N SER A 724 7.10 -0.78 -3.44
CA SER A 724 8.08 -0.78 -2.34
C SER A 724 9.44 -0.17 -2.73
N ASP A 725 9.75 -0.21 -4.03
CA ASP A 725 10.95 0.31 -4.69
C ASP A 725 10.77 1.69 -5.33
N TRP A 726 9.83 2.49 -4.84
CA TRP A 726 9.56 3.83 -5.36
C TRP A 726 10.80 4.74 -5.44
N SER A 727 11.82 4.50 -4.61
CA SER A 727 13.11 5.21 -4.64
C SER A 727 13.89 4.97 -5.94
N PHE A 728 13.62 3.89 -6.65
CA PHE A 728 14.21 3.55 -7.95
C PHE A 728 13.24 3.82 -9.12
N LEU A 729 12.02 4.32 -8.84
CA LEU A 729 10.96 4.47 -9.84
C LEU A 729 11.36 5.32 -11.06
N PRO A 730 12.13 6.42 -10.94
CA PRO A 730 12.65 7.12 -12.11
C PRO A 730 13.47 6.21 -13.04
N LEU A 731 14.37 5.37 -12.51
CA LEU A 731 15.18 4.43 -13.30
C LEU A 731 14.33 3.35 -13.96
N ILE A 732 13.41 2.75 -13.20
CA ILE A 732 12.52 1.69 -13.70
C ILE A 732 11.63 2.21 -14.83
N ASN A 733 11.04 3.40 -14.65
CA ASN A 733 10.22 4.02 -15.69
C ASN A 733 11.01 4.35 -16.96
N LEU A 734 12.29 4.67 -16.83
CA LEU A 734 13.16 4.91 -17.98
C LEU A 734 13.48 3.61 -18.70
N TYR A 735 13.84 2.56 -17.96
CA TYR A 735 14.07 1.22 -18.50
C TYR A 735 12.83 0.71 -19.24
N ASN A 736 11.66 0.74 -18.62
CA ASN A 736 10.41 0.31 -19.25
C ASN A 736 10.06 1.12 -20.50
N LYS A 737 10.40 2.41 -20.55
CA LYS A 737 10.19 3.23 -21.76
C LYS A 737 11.12 2.84 -22.89
N VAL A 738 12.38 2.52 -22.59
CA VAL A 738 13.38 2.10 -23.57
C VAL A 738 13.05 0.70 -24.10
N ALA A 739 12.81 -0.26 -23.22
CA ALA A 739 12.41 -1.62 -23.60
C ALA A 739 11.13 -1.63 -24.45
N ASN A 740 10.12 -0.81 -24.10
CA ASN A 740 8.90 -0.66 -24.90
C ASN A 740 9.11 0.05 -26.26
N ALA A 741 10.18 0.83 -26.41
CA ALA A 741 10.51 1.46 -27.68
C ALA A 741 11.27 0.51 -28.60
N GLU A 742 12.19 -0.28 -28.03
CA GLU A 742 12.98 -1.30 -28.72
C GLU A 742 12.11 -2.44 -29.25
N THR A 743 11.18 -2.95 -28.45
CA THR A 743 10.17 -3.94 -28.88
C THR A 743 9.30 -3.42 -30.04
N LYS A 744 9.11 -2.11 -30.14
CA LYS A 744 8.38 -1.45 -31.24
C LYS A 744 9.25 -1.12 -32.46
N GLY A 745 10.53 -1.53 -32.47
CA GLY A 745 11.48 -1.29 -33.55
C GLY A 745 11.92 0.16 -33.70
N ASN A 746 11.63 1.02 -32.71
CA ASN A 746 12.07 2.42 -32.73
C ASN A 746 13.45 2.53 -32.09
N VAL A 747 14.45 2.91 -32.89
CA VAL A 747 15.78 3.20 -32.36
C VAL A 747 15.74 4.52 -31.58
N VAL A 748 15.86 4.47 -30.26
CA VAL A 748 15.93 5.67 -29.40
C VAL A 748 17.32 6.29 -29.54
N ASN A 749 17.61 6.89 -30.70
CA ASN A 749 18.90 7.52 -30.99
C ASN A 749 19.06 8.92 -30.36
N THR A 750 18.01 9.48 -29.77
CA THR A 750 18.08 10.79 -29.09
C THR A 750 17.46 10.69 -27.70
N LEU A 751 18.32 10.50 -26.70
CA LEU A 751 17.96 10.63 -25.30
C LEU A 751 17.49 12.07 -25.04
N PRO A 752 16.38 12.32 -24.32
CA PRO A 752 16.01 13.66 -23.90
C PRO A 752 17.17 14.29 -23.11
N PRO A 753 17.50 15.59 -23.33
CA PRO A 753 18.60 16.24 -22.62
C PRO A 753 18.43 16.26 -21.09
N ASP A 754 17.20 16.09 -20.60
CA ASP A 754 16.88 15.99 -19.16
C ASP A 754 17.14 14.60 -18.55
N LEU A 755 17.44 13.57 -19.35
CA LEU A 755 17.59 12.20 -18.86
C LEU A 755 18.77 12.04 -17.89
N VAL A 756 19.93 12.57 -18.28
CA VAL A 756 21.16 12.51 -17.46
C VAL A 756 20.90 13.20 -16.11
N ASN A 757 20.19 14.33 -16.12
CA ASN A 757 19.79 15.03 -14.90
C ASN A 757 18.85 14.17 -14.04
N THR A 758 17.79 13.60 -14.63
CA THR A 758 16.85 12.72 -13.91
C THR A 758 17.54 11.53 -13.26
N VAL A 759 18.42 10.84 -13.99
CA VAL A 759 19.18 9.67 -13.51
C VAL A 759 20.16 10.08 -12.42
N THR A 760 20.92 11.17 -12.62
CA THR A 760 21.82 11.71 -11.60
C THR A 760 21.06 12.04 -10.32
N ARG A 761 19.91 12.71 -10.41
CA ARG A 761 19.07 13.06 -9.23
C ARG A 761 18.52 11.82 -8.54
N ASN A 762 18.17 10.77 -9.29
CA ASN A 762 17.72 9.52 -8.71
C ASN A 762 18.85 8.80 -7.94
N LEU A 763 20.04 8.69 -8.54
CA LEU A 763 21.21 8.07 -7.92
C LEU A 763 21.68 8.85 -6.68
N GLN A 764 21.68 10.18 -6.73
CA GLN A 764 21.93 11.04 -5.57
C GLN A 764 20.99 10.71 -4.40
N TRP A 765 19.70 10.54 -4.68
CA TRP A 765 18.72 10.20 -3.66
C TRP A 765 18.95 8.81 -3.05
N ILE A 766 19.19 7.80 -3.90
CA ILE A 766 19.48 6.43 -3.44
C ILE A 766 20.73 6.43 -2.55
N PHE A 767 21.77 7.16 -2.95
CA PHE A 767 23.03 7.25 -2.21
C PHE A 767 22.86 7.90 -0.83
N LEU A 768 22.05 8.96 -0.73
CA LEU A 768 21.69 9.57 0.56
C LEU A 768 20.90 8.59 1.45
N LEU A 769 19.93 7.87 0.87
CA LEU A 769 19.13 6.90 1.63
C LEU A 769 19.94 5.71 2.13
N GLU A 770 20.79 5.11 1.30
CA GLU A 770 21.62 3.97 1.71
C GLU A 770 22.65 4.37 2.77
N THR A 771 23.18 5.61 2.71
CA THR A 771 24.17 6.08 3.68
C THR A 771 23.55 6.52 5.01
N TRP A 772 22.44 7.26 4.99
CA TRP A 772 21.85 7.82 6.22
C TRP A 772 20.64 7.05 6.75
N ARG A 773 19.94 6.26 5.92
CA ARG A 773 18.66 5.59 6.26
C ARG A 773 18.55 4.16 5.68
N PRO A 774 19.50 3.25 5.97
CA PRO A 774 19.48 1.90 5.40
C PRO A 774 18.25 1.07 5.82
N SER A 775 17.70 1.32 7.02
CA SER A 775 16.50 0.64 7.54
C SER A 775 15.27 0.81 6.63
N SER A 776 15.12 1.98 6.01
CA SER A 776 14.00 2.27 5.09
C SER A 776 14.04 1.42 3.82
N LEU A 777 15.22 0.97 3.41
CA LEU A 777 15.43 0.16 2.20
C LEU A 777 15.63 -1.33 2.51
N GLN A 778 15.48 -1.74 3.78
CA GLN A 778 15.67 -3.14 4.21
C GLN A 778 14.56 -4.05 3.68
N SER A 779 13.38 -3.51 3.37
CA SER A 779 12.27 -4.27 2.77
C SER A 779 12.57 -4.77 1.35
N ILE A 780 13.49 -4.10 0.64
CA ILE A 780 13.85 -4.45 -0.73
C ILE A 780 15.02 -5.44 -0.72
N PRO A 781 14.88 -6.64 -1.31
CA PRO A 781 15.98 -7.59 -1.42
C PRO A 781 17.21 -6.97 -2.11
N THR A 782 18.41 -7.25 -1.61
CA THR A 782 19.67 -6.71 -2.16
C THR A 782 19.83 -7.01 -3.66
N ALA A 783 19.43 -8.21 -4.09
CA ALA A 783 19.45 -8.61 -5.50
C ALA A 783 18.56 -7.70 -6.38
N ALA A 784 17.38 -7.33 -5.87
CA ALA A 784 16.48 -6.44 -6.57
C ALA A 784 17.00 -4.99 -6.58
N LYS A 785 17.78 -4.55 -5.58
CA LYS A 785 18.46 -3.25 -5.62
C LYS A 785 19.56 -3.23 -6.69
N LEU A 786 20.36 -4.30 -6.78
CA LEU A 786 21.40 -4.45 -7.79
C LEU A 786 20.83 -4.48 -9.21
N ALA A 787 19.74 -5.23 -9.44
CA ALA A 787 19.08 -5.26 -10.74
C ALA A 787 18.58 -3.87 -11.16
N ARG A 788 17.96 -3.12 -10.24
CA ARG A 788 17.50 -1.74 -10.50
C ARG A 788 18.63 -0.75 -10.78
N LEU A 789 19.80 -0.93 -10.15
CA LEU A 789 20.98 -0.15 -10.49
C LEU A 789 21.54 -0.54 -11.86
N ALA A 790 21.52 -1.83 -12.19
CA ALA A 790 21.97 -2.31 -13.49
C ALA A 790 21.08 -1.80 -14.65
N CYS A 791 19.85 -1.35 -14.38
CA CYS A 791 19.04 -0.61 -15.35
C CYS A 791 19.76 0.64 -15.91
N VAL A 792 20.74 1.24 -15.20
CA VAL A 792 21.55 2.35 -15.75
C VAL A 792 22.37 1.91 -16.97
N PHE A 793 22.85 0.66 -17.01
CA PHE A 793 23.58 0.10 -18.16
C PHE A 793 22.63 -0.37 -19.26
N LEU A 794 21.45 -0.83 -18.89
CA LEU A 794 20.40 -1.25 -19.83
C LEU A 794 19.63 -0.06 -20.43
N THR A 795 19.85 1.17 -19.95
CA THR A 795 19.16 2.38 -20.45
C THR A 795 20.11 3.28 -21.22
N GLY A 796 20.10 3.13 -22.55
CA GLY A 796 20.90 3.95 -23.47
C GLY A 796 22.37 3.54 -23.55
N SER A 797 23.00 3.81 -24.70
CA SER A 797 24.38 3.35 -25.00
C SER A 797 25.47 4.06 -24.19
N ASP A 798 25.26 5.33 -23.81
CA ASP A 798 26.32 6.20 -23.29
C ASP A 798 26.01 6.79 -21.89
N LEU A 799 24.83 6.49 -21.32
CA LEU A 799 24.36 7.10 -20.08
C LEU A 799 25.29 6.86 -18.89
N PHE A 800 25.87 5.66 -18.80
CA PHE A 800 26.77 5.28 -17.72
C PHE A 800 28.17 5.92 -17.83
N LEU A 801 28.53 6.49 -19.01
CA LEU A 801 29.80 7.18 -19.24
C LEU A 801 29.75 8.65 -18.77
N GLU A 802 28.55 9.19 -18.57
CA GLU A 802 28.37 10.55 -18.07
C GLU A 802 28.99 10.69 -16.67
N GLY A 803 29.92 11.63 -16.52
CA GLY A 803 30.72 11.83 -15.30
C GLY A 803 29.93 11.76 -13.97
N PRO A 804 28.82 12.51 -13.80
CA PRO A 804 28.06 12.46 -12.55
C PRO A 804 27.35 11.11 -12.35
N VAL A 805 26.77 10.52 -13.40
CA VAL A 805 26.10 9.21 -13.33
C VAL A 805 27.10 8.15 -12.91
N HIS A 806 28.25 8.09 -13.60
CA HIS A 806 29.35 7.16 -13.32
C HIS A 806 29.86 7.28 -11.87
N ALA A 807 30.04 8.49 -11.36
CA ALA A 807 30.55 8.72 -10.02
C ALA A 807 29.59 8.18 -8.94
N TYR A 808 28.28 8.44 -9.06
CA TYR A 808 27.29 7.94 -8.10
C TYR A 808 27.06 6.43 -8.23
N THR A 809 27.02 5.88 -9.43
CA THR A 809 26.91 4.41 -9.62
C THR A 809 28.13 3.68 -9.07
N ALA A 810 29.34 4.21 -9.27
CA ALA A 810 30.55 3.62 -8.69
C ALA A 810 30.53 3.64 -7.16
N ALA A 811 30.14 4.76 -6.55
CA ALA A 811 30.02 4.87 -5.10
C ALA A 811 28.99 3.88 -4.51
N LEU A 812 27.83 3.74 -5.16
CA LEU A 812 26.80 2.78 -4.77
C LEU A 812 27.26 1.32 -4.95
N THR A 813 28.02 1.02 -6.00
CA THR A 813 28.55 -0.32 -6.27
C THR A 813 29.51 -0.75 -5.18
N VAL A 814 30.44 0.12 -4.78
CA VAL A 814 31.35 -0.13 -3.67
C VAL A 814 30.58 -0.36 -2.36
N PHE A 815 29.51 0.41 -2.12
CA PHE A 815 28.66 0.25 -0.94
C PHE A 815 27.97 -1.12 -0.90
N TYR A 816 27.37 -1.56 -2.00
CA TYR A 816 26.71 -2.88 -2.07
C TYR A 816 27.68 -4.07 -2.06
N CYS A 817 28.98 -3.84 -2.34
CA CYS A 817 30.02 -4.87 -2.25
C CYS A 817 30.57 -5.08 -0.83
N GLN A 818 30.10 -4.32 0.18
CA GLN A 818 30.49 -4.53 1.57
C GLN A 818 30.01 -5.90 2.10
N PRO A 819 30.75 -6.54 3.02
CA PRO A 819 30.49 -7.91 3.47
C PRO A 819 29.06 -8.13 3.99
N ASN A 820 28.51 -7.16 4.72
CA ASN A 820 27.15 -7.23 5.26
C ASN A 820 26.06 -7.35 4.18
N PHE A 821 26.22 -6.67 3.05
CA PHE A 821 25.29 -6.74 1.92
C PHE A 821 25.52 -7.99 1.07
N MET A 822 26.79 -8.40 0.93
CA MET A 822 27.15 -9.60 0.19
C MET A 822 26.59 -10.87 0.86
N ASP A 823 26.56 -10.94 2.18
CA ASP A 823 25.99 -12.08 2.91
C ASP A 823 24.47 -12.17 2.82
N SER A 824 23.78 -11.05 2.58
CA SER A 824 22.31 -11.01 2.39
C SER A 824 21.88 -11.23 0.93
N LEU A 825 22.82 -11.21 -0.03
CA LEU A 825 22.54 -11.33 -1.45
C LEU A 825 22.13 -12.76 -1.83
N LYS A 826 20.87 -12.91 -2.29
CA LYS A 826 20.31 -14.17 -2.81
C LYS A 826 19.73 -13.94 -4.20
N LEU A 827 20.23 -14.67 -5.19
CA LEU A 827 19.80 -14.56 -6.60
C LEU A 827 18.76 -15.61 -7.00
N ASP A 828 18.59 -16.67 -6.19
CA ASP A 828 17.69 -17.80 -6.48
C ASP A 828 16.23 -17.56 -6.03
N VAL A 829 15.91 -16.36 -5.54
CA VAL A 829 14.57 -15.98 -5.06
C VAL A 829 13.87 -15.18 -6.15
N PRO A 830 12.57 -15.40 -6.45
CA PRO A 830 11.83 -14.58 -7.40
C PRO A 830 11.87 -13.11 -6.94
N LEU A 831 12.31 -12.23 -7.84
CA LEU A 831 12.48 -10.81 -7.56
C LEU A 831 11.26 -10.03 -8.09
N PRO A 832 10.70 -9.08 -7.33
CA PRO A 832 9.59 -8.27 -7.81
C PRO A 832 9.96 -7.51 -9.09
N GLY A 833 9.18 -7.71 -10.15
CA GLY A 833 9.38 -7.06 -11.46
C GLY A 833 10.37 -7.76 -12.41
N LEU A 834 10.86 -8.96 -12.06
CA LEU A 834 11.69 -9.79 -12.94
C LEU A 834 11.14 -11.21 -13.01
N ALA A 835 10.97 -11.75 -14.22
CA ALA A 835 10.52 -13.13 -14.43
C ALA A 835 11.57 -14.15 -13.92
N SER A 836 12.84 -13.90 -14.23
CA SER A 836 13.98 -14.69 -13.78
C SER A 836 15.22 -13.81 -13.70
N PHE A 837 16.07 -14.03 -12.69
CA PHE A 837 17.38 -13.37 -12.64
C PHE A 837 18.30 -13.84 -13.78
N TYR A 838 18.11 -15.06 -14.30
CA TYR A 838 18.92 -15.58 -15.39
C TYR A 838 18.67 -14.79 -16.68
N ASP A 839 17.41 -14.56 -17.04
CA ASP A 839 17.04 -13.83 -18.26
C ASP A 839 17.55 -12.38 -18.19
N PHE A 840 17.36 -11.74 -17.03
CA PHE A 840 17.94 -10.42 -16.75
C PHE A 840 19.48 -10.39 -16.92
N TYR A 841 20.17 -11.46 -16.51
CA TYR A 841 21.63 -11.55 -16.66
C TYR A 841 22.04 -11.74 -18.12
N MET A 842 21.25 -12.46 -18.92
CA MET A 842 21.49 -12.60 -20.36
C MET A 842 21.37 -11.24 -21.05
N ASP A 843 20.31 -10.47 -20.77
CA ASP A 843 20.14 -9.10 -21.30
C ASP A 843 21.34 -8.20 -20.93
N LEU A 844 21.84 -8.33 -19.69
CA LEU A 844 23.00 -7.60 -19.23
C LEU A 844 24.29 -7.98 -19.99
N LEU A 845 24.48 -9.27 -20.29
CA LEU A 845 25.61 -9.75 -21.08
C LEU A 845 25.54 -9.27 -22.54
N GLU A 846 24.38 -9.34 -23.17
CA GLU A 846 24.18 -8.84 -24.53
C GLU A 846 24.47 -7.35 -24.63
N GLN A 847 23.97 -6.56 -23.67
CA GLN A 847 24.25 -5.14 -23.60
C GLN A 847 25.73 -4.86 -23.34
N PHE A 848 26.40 -5.68 -22.53
CA PHE A 848 27.84 -5.56 -22.31
C PHE A 848 28.65 -5.81 -23.60
N GLU A 849 28.26 -6.80 -24.40
CA GLU A 849 28.91 -7.07 -25.68
C GLU A 849 28.70 -5.95 -26.70
N GLY A 850 27.51 -5.33 -26.67
CA GLY A 850 27.16 -4.24 -27.58
C GLY A 850 27.83 -2.91 -27.26
N VAL A 851 27.78 -2.46 -26.00
CA VAL A 851 28.06 -1.06 -25.63
C VAL A 851 28.94 -0.86 -24.38
N SER A 852 29.61 -1.90 -23.87
CA SER A 852 30.39 -1.75 -22.62
C SER A 852 31.62 -0.84 -22.73
N PHE A 853 32.17 -0.66 -23.94
CA PHE A 853 33.45 0.02 -24.18
C PHE A 853 34.63 -0.45 -23.29
N GLY A 854 34.51 -1.63 -22.65
CA GLY A 854 35.48 -2.14 -21.69
C GLY A 854 35.52 -1.40 -20.34
N ASP A 855 34.42 -0.72 -19.99
CA ASP A 855 34.34 0.08 -18.77
C ASP A 855 34.44 -0.79 -17.48
N PRO A 856 35.34 -0.47 -16.54
CA PRO A 856 35.54 -1.27 -15.33
C PRO A 856 34.33 -1.33 -14.38
N LEU A 857 33.48 -0.29 -14.36
CA LEU A 857 32.28 -0.27 -13.52
C LEU A 857 31.25 -1.26 -14.06
N PHE A 858 30.96 -1.22 -15.36
CA PHE A 858 30.05 -2.18 -15.99
C PHE A 858 30.60 -3.61 -15.86
N GLY A 859 31.90 -3.81 -16.08
CA GLY A 859 32.56 -5.11 -15.86
C GLY A 859 32.38 -5.64 -14.43
N THR A 860 32.38 -4.78 -13.42
CA THR A 860 32.15 -5.19 -12.01
C THR A 860 30.75 -5.74 -11.79
N PHE A 861 29.71 -5.15 -12.41
CA PHE A 861 28.35 -5.66 -12.36
C PHE A 861 28.18 -7.03 -13.04
N VAL A 862 28.88 -7.24 -14.16
CA VAL A 862 28.88 -8.55 -14.86
C VAL A 862 29.58 -9.63 -14.04
N LEU A 863 30.63 -9.27 -13.30
CA LEU A 863 31.41 -10.20 -12.48
C LEU A 863 30.70 -10.60 -11.18
N LEU A 864 29.91 -9.71 -10.58
CA LEU A 864 29.29 -9.91 -9.26
C LEU A 864 28.47 -11.22 -9.13
N PRO A 865 27.61 -11.60 -10.09
CA PRO A 865 26.82 -12.84 -10.03
C PRO A 865 27.63 -14.13 -10.24
N LEU A 866 28.92 -14.05 -10.61
CA LEU A 866 29.74 -15.22 -10.97
C LEU A 866 30.43 -15.89 -9.77
N GLN A 867 30.07 -15.53 -8.55
CA GLN A 867 30.63 -16.14 -7.34
C GLN A 867 30.19 -17.61 -7.20
N ARG A 868 30.97 -18.39 -6.43
CA ARG A 868 30.68 -19.82 -6.23
C ARG A 868 29.35 -20.09 -5.54
N ARG A 869 28.85 -19.13 -4.76
CA ARG A 869 27.57 -19.25 -4.03
C ARG A 869 26.33 -19.24 -4.92
N PHE A 870 26.43 -18.75 -6.15
CA PHE A 870 25.30 -18.60 -7.08
C PHE A 870 25.26 -19.69 -8.15
N SER A 871 24.12 -19.77 -8.85
CA SER A 871 23.86 -20.78 -9.89
C SER A 871 25.01 -20.93 -10.88
N VAL A 872 25.34 -22.18 -11.21
CA VAL A 872 26.37 -22.53 -12.20
C VAL A 872 25.95 -22.05 -13.60
N GLN A 873 24.65 -21.94 -13.88
CA GLN A 873 24.12 -21.52 -15.19
C GLN A 873 24.62 -20.12 -15.59
N LEU A 874 24.68 -19.17 -14.65
CA LEU A 874 25.20 -17.81 -14.91
C LEU A 874 26.65 -17.84 -15.39
N ARG A 875 27.47 -18.72 -14.82
CA ARG A 875 28.88 -18.90 -15.22
C ARG A 875 29.01 -19.65 -16.54
N GLN A 876 28.11 -20.58 -16.82
CA GLN A 876 28.06 -21.27 -18.11
C GLN A 876 27.65 -20.32 -19.24
N ALA A 877 26.73 -19.38 -19.01
CA ALA A 877 26.33 -18.38 -19.99
C ALA A 877 27.54 -17.54 -20.45
N LEU A 878 28.33 -16.99 -19.53
CA LEU A 878 29.51 -16.18 -19.87
C LEU A 878 30.61 -17.00 -20.57
N PHE A 879 30.96 -18.19 -20.04
CA PHE A 879 32.07 -19.00 -20.56
C PHE A 879 31.69 -19.90 -21.76
N GLY A 880 30.40 -20.02 -22.05
CA GLY A 880 29.86 -20.84 -23.12
C GLY A 880 29.34 -20.00 -24.28
N GLU A 881 28.36 -19.14 -24.02
CA GLU A 881 27.59 -18.41 -25.04
C GLU A 881 28.21 -17.04 -25.34
N HIS A 882 28.61 -16.28 -24.30
CA HIS A 882 29.16 -14.92 -24.42
C HIS A 882 30.69 -14.84 -24.22
N VAL A 883 31.42 -15.75 -24.86
CA VAL A 883 32.90 -15.81 -24.74
C VAL A 883 33.58 -14.54 -25.26
N SER A 884 32.94 -13.83 -26.19
CA SER A 884 33.37 -12.52 -26.73
C SER A 884 33.54 -11.47 -25.63
N SER A 885 32.64 -11.45 -24.64
CA SER A 885 32.69 -10.55 -23.48
C SER A 885 34.00 -10.63 -22.69
N LEU A 886 34.66 -11.79 -22.66
CA LEU A 886 35.91 -11.97 -21.90
C LEU A 886 37.04 -11.05 -22.38
N ARG A 887 36.97 -10.55 -23.62
CA ARG A 887 37.96 -9.63 -24.18
C ARG A 887 37.81 -8.20 -23.66
N SER A 888 36.59 -7.78 -23.33
CA SER A 888 36.27 -6.42 -22.85
C SER A 888 36.18 -6.32 -21.32
N LEU A 889 36.21 -7.42 -20.56
CA LEU A 889 36.15 -7.44 -19.09
C LEU A 889 37.48 -7.05 -18.40
N SER A 890 38.01 -5.86 -18.70
CA SER A 890 39.31 -5.36 -18.21
C SER A 890 39.28 -4.72 -16.82
N VAL A 891 38.60 -5.34 -15.84
CA VAL A 891 38.54 -4.83 -14.46
C VAL A 891 39.87 -5.12 -13.73
N PRO A 892 40.62 -4.12 -13.24
CA PRO A 892 41.88 -4.34 -12.53
C PRO A 892 41.68 -5.05 -11.18
N LEU A 893 42.57 -5.99 -10.83
CA LEU A 893 42.51 -6.74 -9.56
C LEU A 893 42.51 -5.85 -8.31
N LYS A 894 43.13 -4.66 -8.38
CA LYS A 894 43.24 -3.71 -7.26
C LYS A 894 41.99 -2.84 -7.09
N GLU A 895 41.22 -2.66 -8.16
CA GLU A 895 39.99 -1.85 -8.18
C GLU A 895 38.74 -2.70 -8.00
N PHE A 896 38.89 -4.03 -7.94
CA PHE A 896 37.79 -4.95 -7.77
C PHE A 896 37.35 -5.00 -6.28
N PRO A 897 36.10 -4.61 -5.95
CA PRO A 897 35.67 -4.45 -4.57
C PRO A 897 35.32 -5.77 -3.86
N ILE A 898 35.19 -6.89 -4.60
CA ILE A 898 34.73 -8.18 -4.06
C ILE A 898 35.93 -9.08 -3.75
N PRO A 899 36.00 -9.71 -2.57
CA PRO A 899 37.05 -10.67 -2.25
C PRO A 899 37.11 -11.85 -3.23
N LEU A 900 38.28 -12.09 -3.82
CA LEU A 900 38.51 -13.21 -4.77
C LEU A 900 38.30 -14.60 -4.16
N THR A 901 38.32 -14.70 -2.82
CA THR A 901 38.02 -15.93 -2.08
C THR A 901 36.60 -16.43 -2.34
N LEU A 902 35.63 -15.54 -2.57
CA LEU A 902 34.23 -15.90 -2.86
C LEU A 902 34.05 -16.55 -4.25
N TYR A 903 35.02 -16.38 -5.14
CA TYR A 903 35.01 -16.97 -6.49
C TYR A 903 35.77 -18.29 -6.56
N THR A 904 36.72 -18.51 -5.65
CA THR A 904 37.69 -19.61 -5.71
C THR A 904 37.45 -20.69 -4.66
N SER A 905 36.73 -20.37 -3.58
CA SER A 905 36.36 -21.31 -2.51
C SER A 905 34.84 -21.42 -2.38
N PRO A 906 34.26 -22.64 -2.33
CA PRO A 906 34.90 -23.95 -2.53
C PRO A 906 35.30 -24.19 -4.00
N ALA A 907 36.12 -25.20 -4.26
CA ALA A 907 36.53 -25.58 -5.61
C ALA A 907 35.32 -25.91 -6.51
N GLU A 908 35.47 -25.76 -7.83
CA GLU A 908 34.39 -26.02 -8.78
C GLU A 908 34.14 -27.52 -8.99
N ASP A 909 32.89 -27.95 -8.83
CA ASP A 909 32.49 -29.36 -8.95
C ASP A 909 31.92 -29.70 -10.33
N ASN A 910 31.45 -28.68 -11.09
CA ASN A 910 30.80 -28.92 -12.38
C ASN A 910 31.81 -29.17 -13.51
N LEU A 911 31.82 -30.41 -14.01
CA LEU A 911 32.71 -30.87 -15.09
C LEU A 911 32.59 -30.03 -16.38
N ASN A 912 31.39 -29.62 -16.76
CA ASN A 912 31.16 -28.88 -18.00
C ASN A 912 31.78 -27.48 -17.91
N LEU A 913 31.63 -26.81 -16.76
CA LEU A 913 32.23 -25.49 -16.53
C LEU A 913 33.77 -25.57 -16.46
N LEU A 914 34.32 -26.60 -15.82
CA LEU A 914 35.77 -26.86 -15.80
C LEU A 914 36.34 -27.10 -17.21
N ARG A 915 35.61 -27.81 -18.07
CA ARG A 915 35.97 -27.99 -19.49
C ARG A 915 35.96 -26.67 -20.24
N LEU A 916 34.98 -25.79 -19.96
CA LEU A 916 34.92 -24.45 -20.55
C LEU A 916 36.08 -23.57 -20.08
N TYR A 917 36.38 -23.52 -18.76
CA TYR A 917 37.56 -22.80 -18.23
C TYR A 917 38.86 -23.27 -18.88
N PHE A 918 39.05 -24.58 -18.99
CA PHE A 918 40.22 -25.14 -19.64
C PHE A 918 40.28 -24.76 -21.13
N ARG A 919 39.15 -24.85 -21.84
CA ARG A 919 39.04 -24.49 -23.26
C ARG A 919 39.36 -23.01 -23.49
N THR A 920 38.81 -22.09 -22.71
CA THR A 920 39.00 -20.64 -22.89
C THR A 920 40.44 -20.21 -22.58
N LEU A 921 41.11 -20.86 -21.62
CA LEU A 921 42.53 -20.68 -21.34
C LEU A 921 43.42 -21.18 -22.50
N VAL A 922 43.20 -22.41 -22.97
CA VAL A 922 44.04 -23.03 -24.02
C VAL A 922 43.84 -22.40 -25.40
N THR A 923 42.62 -21.93 -25.70
CA THR A 923 42.34 -21.21 -26.96
C THR A 923 42.83 -19.76 -26.92
N GLY A 924 43.33 -19.28 -25.78
CA GLY A 924 43.79 -17.91 -25.60
C GLY A 924 42.68 -16.87 -25.65
N ALA A 925 41.42 -17.28 -25.49
CA ALA A 925 40.25 -16.42 -25.37
C ALA A 925 40.23 -15.68 -24.02
N LEU A 926 40.68 -16.36 -22.95
CA LEU A 926 40.87 -15.76 -21.63
C LEU A 926 42.36 -15.46 -21.40
N ARG A 927 42.71 -14.18 -21.30
CA ARG A 927 44.06 -13.71 -21.02
C ARG A 927 44.09 -12.81 -19.80
N GLN A 928 45.20 -12.84 -19.08
CA GLN A 928 45.39 -11.98 -17.92
C GLN A 928 45.31 -10.47 -18.27
N THR A 929 45.77 -10.07 -19.46
CA THR A 929 45.74 -8.68 -19.91
C THR A 929 44.34 -8.16 -20.24
N TRP A 930 43.39 -9.05 -20.53
CA TRP A 930 42.04 -8.70 -20.94
C TRP A 930 41.01 -8.92 -19.83
N CYS A 931 41.13 -10.00 -19.06
CA CYS A 931 40.25 -10.26 -17.93
C CYS A 931 41.05 -10.88 -16.76
N PRO A 932 41.73 -10.06 -15.95
CA PRO A 932 42.63 -10.55 -14.92
C PRO A 932 41.86 -11.26 -13.79
N VAL A 933 40.66 -10.80 -13.42
CA VAL A 933 39.84 -11.41 -12.35
C VAL A 933 39.47 -12.86 -12.69
N LEU A 934 38.81 -13.07 -13.84
CA LEU A 934 38.37 -14.41 -14.24
C LEU A 934 39.53 -15.33 -14.63
N TYR A 935 40.64 -14.78 -15.12
CA TYR A 935 41.86 -15.55 -15.38
C TYR A 935 42.38 -16.21 -14.09
N VAL A 936 42.49 -15.46 -12.99
CA VAL A 936 42.91 -15.98 -11.68
C VAL A 936 41.94 -17.07 -11.19
N VAL A 937 40.64 -16.83 -11.32
CA VAL A 937 39.58 -17.77 -10.90
C VAL A 937 39.66 -19.08 -11.69
N ALA A 938 39.77 -19.00 -13.02
CA ALA A 938 39.88 -20.16 -13.89
C ALA A 938 41.15 -20.97 -13.62
N VAL A 939 42.31 -20.31 -13.45
CA VAL A 939 43.58 -20.97 -13.10
C VAL A 939 43.49 -21.68 -11.75
N SER A 940 42.90 -21.03 -10.74
CA SER A 940 42.71 -21.61 -9.41
C SER A 940 41.84 -22.87 -9.45
N HIS A 941 40.70 -22.83 -10.15
CA HIS A 941 39.79 -23.97 -10.26
C HIS A 941 40.37 -25.11 -11.08
N VAL A 942 41.01 -24.81 -12.22
CA VAL A 942 41.65 -25.83 -13.06
C VAL A 942 42.82 -26.48 -12.32
N ASN A 943 43.66 -25.71 -11.61
CA ASN A 943 44.75 -26.27 -10.79
C ASN A 943 44.19 -27.18 -9.68
N SER A 944 43.16 -26.70 -8.96
CA SER A 944 42.52 -27.46 -7.87
C SER A 944 41.89 -28.76 -8.39
N PHE A 945 41.23 -28.72 -9.56
CA PHE A 945 40.63 -29.90 -10.18
C PHE A 945 41.68 -30.92 -10.67
N ILE A 946 42.74 -30.45 -11.34
CA ILE A 946 43.82 -31.30 -11.87
C ILE A 946 44.55 -32.05 -10.75
N PHE A 947 44.79 -31.39 -9.62
CA PHE A 947 45.55 -31.93 -8.48
C PHE A 947 44.67 -32.41 -7.31
N SER A 948 43.34 -32.44 -7.47
CA SER A 948 42.44 -32.98 -6.45
C SER A 948 42.69 -34.48 -6.26
N GLN A 949 42.76 -34.91 -4.99
CA GLN A 949 42.98 -36.31 -4.58
C GLN A 949 41.68 -37.03 -4.23
N GLU A 950 40.53 -36.41 -4.49
CA GLU A 950 39.23 -37.01 -4.20
C GLU A 950 38.91 -38.17 -5.15
N ARG A 951 38.28 -39.22 -4.61
CA ARG A 951 37.75 -40.37 -5.38
C ARG A 951 36.46 -39.94 -6.07
N VAL A 952 36.50 -39.80 -7.38
CA VAL A 952 35.35 -39.35 -8.20
C VAL A 952 35.02 -40.42 -9.25
N ALA A 953 33.83 -40.35 -9.85
CA ALA A 953 33.40 -41.21 -10.95
C ALA A 953 34.44 -41.26 -12.10
N GLU A 954 34.51 -42.40 -12.79
CA GLU A 954 35.54 -42.67 -13.83
C GLU A 954 35.59 -41.61 -14.93
N GLU A 955 34.45 -41.05 -15.33
CA GLU A 955 34.36 -39.99 -16.35
C GLU A 955 35.08 -38.70 -15.92
N VAL A 956 34.98 -38.34 -14.64
CA VAL A 956 35.59 -37.13 -14.08
C VAL A 956 37.10 -37.34 -13.91
N ASP A 957 37.52 -38.53 -13.49
CA ASP A 957 38.95 -38.89 -13.38
C ASP A 957 39.63 -38.96 -14.76
N ALA A 958 38.93 -39.50 -15.78
CA ALA A 958 39.38 -39.49 -17.16
C ALA A 958 39.55 -38.06 -17.68
N ALA A 959 38.60 -37.16 -17.40
CA ALA A 959 38.69 -35.75 -17.77
C ALA A 959 39.84 -35.03 -17.05
N ARG A 960 40.04 -35.28 -15.75
CA ARG A 960 41.14 -34.75 -14.94
C ARG A 960 42.50 -35.13 -15.53
N LYS A 961 42.72 -36.41 -15.83
CA LYS A 961 43.95 -36.92 -16.46
C LYS A 961 44.16 -36.34 -17.87
N ASN A 962 43.08 -36.19 -18.65
CA ASN A 962 43.15 -35.60 -19.99
C ASN A 962 43.56 -34.11 -19.94
N MET A 963 42.97 -33.32 -19.03
CA MET A 963 43.35 -31.92 -18.84
C MET A 963 44.81 -31.80 -18.39
N LEU A 964 45.26 -32.63 -17.43
CA LEU A 964 46.66 -32.63 -16.99
C LEU A 964 47.63 -32.93 -18.15
N ARG A 965 47.34 -33.94 -18.97
CA ARG A 965 48.14 -34.27 -20.15
C ARG A 965 48.21 -33.10 -21.12
N LYS A 966 47.06 -32.48 -21.42
CA LYS A 966 46.98 -31.33 -22.31
C LYS A 966 47.73 -30.12 -21.74
N THR A 967 47.70 -29.86 -20.43
CA THR A 967 48.49 -28.79 -19.80
C THR A 967 50.00 -28.96 -19.96
N TYR A 968 50.50 -30.20 -19.84
CA TYR A 968 51.92 -30.48 -20.00
C TYR A 968 52.41 -30.27 -21.45
N LEU A 969 51.52 -30.52 -22.41
CA LEU A 969 51.76 -30.37 -23.85
C LEU A 969 51.48 -28.96 -24.39
N LEU A 970 51.15 -27.98 -23.54
CA LEU A 970 50.93 -26.59 -23.97
C LEU A 970 52.22 -25.97 -24.54
N VAL A 971 52.06 -25.28 -25.66
CA VAL A 971 53.13 -24.53 -26.35
C VAL A 971 53.43 -23.20 -25.64
N GLU A 972 52.43 -22.61 -24.98
CA GLU A 972 52.58 -21.35 -24.26
C GLU A 972 53.16 -21.58 -22.85
N GLU A 973 54.45 -21.29 -22.69
CA GLU A 973 55.20 -21.57 -21.45
C GLU A 973 54.66 -20.80 -20.23
N ALA A 974 54.14 -19.58 -20.43
CA ALA A 974 53.57 -18.77 -19.37
C ALA A 974 52.28 -19.37 -18.79
N LEU A 975 51.34 -19.83 -19.63
CA LEU A 975 50.12 -20.49 -19.15
C LEU A 975 50.43 -21.83 -18.48
N LYS A 976 51.40 -22.57 -19.04
CA LYS A 976 51.88 -23.84 -18.47
C LYS A 976 52.46 -23.63 -17.06
N SER A 977 53.24 -22.58 -16.85
CA SER A 977 53.79 -22.27 -15.53
C SER A 977 52.67 -21.86 -14.55
N HIS A 978 51.72 -21.04 -14.98
CA HIS A 978 50.58 -20.62 -14.17
C HIS A 978 49.71 -21.81 -13.70
N LEU A 979 49.42 -22.77 -14.58
CA LEU A 979 48.56 -23.92 -14.23
C LEU A 979 49.26 -24.98 -13.37
N LEU A 980 50.58 -25.18 -13.51
CA LEU A 980 51.31 -26.21 -12.77
C LEU A 980 51.81 -25.72 -11.40
N TYR A 981 52.30 -24.48 -11.34
CA TYR A 981 52.98 -23.93 -10.16
C TYR A 981 52.09 -23.04 -9.30
N TYR A 982 50.79 -22.93 -9.57
CA TYR A 982 49.87 -22.18 -8.71
C TYR A 982 49.90 -22.66 -7.25
N LYS A 983 50.10 -21.72 -6.32
CA LYS A 983 50.19 -21.95 -4.87
C LYS A 983 48.97 -21.45 -4.12
N GLN A 984 48.76 -20.13 -4.10
CA GLN A 984 47.69 -19.48 -3.33
C GLN A 984 47.34 -18.11 -3.91
N LEU A 985 46.15 -17.60 -3.59
CA LEU A 985 45.73 -16.25 -3.94
C LEU A 985 46.54 -15.21 -3.17
N SER A 986 46.99 -14.17 -3.87
CA SER A 986 47.73 -13.06 -3.26
C SER A 986 47.46 -11.77 -4.03
N ILE A 987 46.65 -10.88 -3.43
CA ILE A 987 46.20 -9.62 -4.02
C ILE A 987 47.38 -8.64 -4.23
N ASN A 988 48.44 -8.78 -3.42
CA ASN A 988 49.62 -7.92 -3.49
C ASN A 988 50.57 -8.27 -4.65
N SER A 989 50.39 -9.44 -5.28
CA SER A 989 51.17 -9.83 -6.45
C SER A 989 50.62 -9.18 -7.73
N ALA A 990 51.49 -8.87 -8.69
CA ALA A 990 51.07 -8.31 -9.99
C ALA A 990 50.14 -9.26 -10.79
N MET A 991 50.16 -10.55 -10.46
CA MET A 991 49.40 -11.61 -11.13
C MET A 991 48.11 -12.02 -10.39
N GLY A 992 47.91 -11.57 -9.14
CA GLY A 992 46.79 -11.96 -8.29
C GLY A 992 46.96 -13.30 -7.54
N PHE A 993 48.05 -14.04 -7.79
CA PHE A 993 48.39 -15.30 -7.12
C PHE A 993 49.90 -15.52 -7.04
N GLU A 994 50.31 -16.32 -6.05
CA GLU A 994 51.69 -16.79 -5.88
C GLU A 994 51.93 -18.09 -6.65
N LEU A 995 53.14 -18.22 -7.19
CA LEU A 995 53.65 -19.43 -7.80
C LEU A 995 54.64 -20.12 -6.85
N TYR A 996 54.73 -21.44 -6.95
CA TYR A 996 55.81 -22.23 -6.35
C TYR A 996 57.08 -22.11 -7.20
N ASP A 997 58.24 -21.97 -6.55
CA ASP A 997 59.54 -21.99 -7.23
C ASP A 997 59.86 -23.38 -7.82
N ALA A 998 59.32 -24.45 -7.20
CA ALA A 998 59.42 -25.83 -7.67
C ALA A 998 58.12 -26.60 -7.38
N LEU A 999 57.74 -27.54 -8.25
CA LEU A 999 56.53 -28.35 -8.10
C LEU A 999 56.60 -29.17 -6.78
N PRO A 1000 55.54 -29.15 -5.95
CA PRO A 1000 55.51 -30.00 -4.76
C PRO A 1000 55.69 -31.49 -5.12
N PRO A 1001 56.43 -32.27 -4.30
CA PRO A 1001 56.82 -33.64 -4.65
C PRO A 1001 55.63 -34.59 -4.85
N LEU A 1002 54.48 -34.30 -4.22
CA LEU A 1002 53.22 -35.03 -4.40
C LEU A 1002 52.61 -34.79 -5.80
N ARG A 1003 52.60 -33.53 -6.27
CA ARG A 1003 52.10 -33.16 -7.60
C ARG A 1003 53.02 -33.70 -8.70
N GLU A 1004 54.33 -33.70 -8.45
CA GLU A 1004 55.33 -34.23 -9.39
C GLU A 1004 55.22 -35.75 -9.58
N LYS A 1005 55.04 -36.51 -8.48
CA LYS A 1005 54.78 -37.96 -8.55
C LYS A 1005 53.50 -38.28 -9.33
N TYR A 1006 52.44 -37.51 -9.09
CA TYR A 1006 51.16 -37.68 -9.79
C TYR A 1006 51.27 -37.37 -11.29
N LEU A 1007 51.96 -36.30 -11.67
CA LEU A 1007 52.25 -35.96 -13.07
C LEU A 1007 52.97 -37.11 -13.78
N LYS A 1008 54.03 -37.67 -13.17
CA LYS A 1008 54.81 -38.78 -13.74
C LYS A 1008 53.94 -40.03 -13.95
N ALA A 1009 53.12 -40.39 -12.96
CA ALA A 1009 52.22 -41.54 -13.04
C ALA A 1009 51.18 -41.43 -14.20
N VAL A 1010 50.61 -40.23 -14.42
CA VAL A 1010 49.60 -40.01 -15.48
C VAL A 1010 50.23 -40.03 -16.89
N MET A 1011 51.48 -39.61 -17.01
CA MET A 1011 52.25 -39.63 -18.26
C MET A 1011 52.75 -41.06 -18.60
N GLU A 1012 53.22 -41.82 -17.61
CA GLU A 1012 53.63 -43.22 -17.77
C GLU A 1012 52.47 -44.11 -18.25
N GLN A 1013 51.26 -43.91 -17.70
CA GLN A 1013 50.04 -44.59 -18.14
C GLN A 1013 49.65 -44.27 -19.60
N GLN A 1014 50.03 -43.10 -20.13
CA GLN A 1014 49.76 -42.73 -21.53
C GLN A 1014 50.79 -43.35 -22.48
N GLN A 1015 52.06 -43.40 -22.07
CA GLN A 1015 53.12 -44.04 -22.83
C GLN A 1015 52.79 -45.53 -23.03
N GLN A 1016 52.37 -46.21 -21.95
CA GLN A 1016 51.89 -47.60 -21.99
C GLN A 1016 50.62 -47.79 -22.86
N ALA A 1017 49.69 -46.83 -22.84
CA ALA A 1017 48.49 -46.90 -23.69
C ALA A 1017 48.78 -46.64 -25.19
N LYS A 1018 49.74 -45.77 -25.51
CA LYS A 1018 50.22 -45.53 -26.88
C LYS A 1018 51.08 -46.66 -27.44
N GLU A 1019 51.76 -47.42 -26.58
CA GLU A 1019 52.52 -48.61 -26.97
C GLU A 1019 51.64 -49.87 -27.14
N ALA A 1020 50.41 -49.84 -26.61
CA ALA A 1020 49.41 -50.91 -26.71
C ALA A 1020 48.36 -50.69 -27.82
N THR A 1021 48.40 -49.55 -28.54
CA THR A 1021 47.58 -49.22 -29.71
C THR A 1021 48.45 -49.12 -30.95
#